data_AF-A0A2V3JQG6-F1
#
_entry.id   AF-A0A2V3JQG6-F1
#
_cell.length_a   1.000
_cell.length_b   1.000
_cell.length_c   1.000
_cell.angle_alpha   90.00
_cell.angle_beta   90.00
_cell.angle_gamma   90.00
#
_symmetry.space_group_name_H-M   'P 1'
#
loop_
_entity.id
_entity.type
_entity.pdbx_description
1 polymer ?
#
loop_
_entity_poly.entity_id
_entity_poly.type
_entity_poly.pdbx_seq_one_letter_code
_entity_poly.pdbx_strand_id
1 'polypeptide(L)'
;MEDTRSKAIRRTLSTIVAITILVSLIAPVVSGAYESGGADEKIGVLVVAHGSPSESWCSPVRNATDEMDLPYPVELGFLEFVPNETINLAVDRLDDAGVTKIIAVPLFISSHSSHIQEIEYVLGLRDALPLTTENVVVEGMEIERTVTQKGGQYIISRVTLEPDTDGDLQATGHPEEDPLVPVETDSEIVLTAAMDDHWLMAGIVADRTADLCTEPEGETLVLVAHGTGEEENFAGWVNSTSSLADQARLKLLYWRDPAVGLGGTKTAFIHHNETLHPEFTLEPIVKNATDPVVVPLMVSEGYFTGKMIPGLLENLTCAYDGSALTPHPNVAEWIEIVAAEEFTDLTLRIDDETGELLDISLDDVGAAHGHICPCVAAAFKASQTAFLAWDGVLARGDLEIVSAHPSDGHNETFEYILNASEDVTVELPEGTDSVNLTVENYNYKFIEKSTGDVVVVSVNEELFQDGFFEMRKRCKTGVATPDEKSAFKLAKKELKEKILYLPAEEVFKVSGGGGALSPEELFKSLAGEWAFEGSMILGNDIIPINGTRTFTSTGPVSADFIVAYKMGETETAETGSAWWDGEREQLAIKEGDEIEYSNLTSNGYESRAVLKDGIPELNISVAVVSEESLTILDDMTQVMKWSAVNMNGETLCSGKLTFKPVAHKTATTLTADIIPAISMTVPTTTVDFGKVGAGMTSANQVITVVNTGASSAKVSAMMLDDAGCFYNESLRLNGGTIGGFSSVLPSDTSDFIYEYDILTNLVVPDWAGGKYDGTILFVAESES
;
A
#
# COMPACT_ATOMS: atom_id res chain seq x y z
N MET A 1 -62.44 -25.84 19.14
CA MET A 1 -61.83 -26.42 17.93
C MET A 1 -60.67 -25.53 17.50
N GLU A 2 -59.78 -25.24 18.46
CA GLU A 2 -58.78 -24.16 18.40
C GLU A 2 -57.40 -24.65 18.93
N ASP A 3 -57.36 -25.88 19.46
CA ASP A 3 -56.21 -26.47 20.18
C ASP A 3 -55.44 -27.52 19.34
N THR A 4 -55.86 -27.74 18.10
CA THR A 4 -55.20 -28.68 17.16
C THR A 4 -54.27 -27.96 16.18
N ARG A 5 -54.52 -26.65 15.93
CA ARG A 5 -53.68 -25.80 15.06
C ARG A 5 -52.38 -25.40 15.76
N SER A 6 -52.41 -25.06 17.04
CA SER A 6 -51.21 -24.72 17.84
C SER A 6 -50.27 -25.92 18.07
N LYS A 7 -50.82 -27.14 18.18
CA LYS A 7 -50.04 -28.38 18.35
C LYS A 7 -49.42 -28.90 17.04
N ALA A 8 -50.03 -28.60 15.90
CA ALA A 8 -49.47 -28.84 14.58
C ALA A 8 -48.32 -27.88 14.28
N ILE A 9 -48.48 -26.58 14.61
CA ILE A 9 -47.45 -25.54 14.49
C ILE A 9 -46.20 -25.84 15.36
N ARG A 10 -46.40 -26.48 16.53
CA ARG A 10 -45.33 -26.90 17.45
C ARG A 10 -44.36 -27.96 16.91
N ARG A 11 -44.75 -28.72 15.88
CA ARG A 11 -43.86 -29.71 15.25
C ARG A 11 -43.23 -29.18 13.97
N THR A 12 -43.72 -28.05 13.45
CA THR A 12 -43.35 -27.56 12.12
C THR A 12 -41.97 -26.92 12.07
N LEU A 13 -41.50 -26.37 13.19
CA LEU A 13 -40.24 -25.61 13.23
C LEU A 13 -39.04 -26.43 13.67
N SER A 14 -39.24 -27.47 14.49
CA SER A 14 -38.25 -28.56 14.64
C SER A 14 -38.00 -29.32 13.31
N THR A 15 -38.76 -29.03 12.25
CA THR A 15 -38.62 -29.59 10.90
C THR A 15 -38.19 -28.54 9.87
N ILE A 16 -38.24 -27.24 10.21
CA ILE A 16 -37.62 -26.18 9.40
C ILE A 16 -36.10 -26.14 9.65
N VAL A 17 -35.63 -26.76 10.75
CA VAL A 17 -34.21 -26.99 11.06
C VAL A 17 -33.82 -28.49 11.03
N ALA A 18 -34.68 -29.38 10.52
CA ALA A 18 -34.36 -30.81 10.43
C ALA A 18 -35.19 -31.58 9.40
N ILE A 19 -34.71 -31.71 8.14
CA ILE A 19 -34.80 -32.89 7.27
C ILE A 19 -33.65 -32.88 6.23
N THR A 20 -32.79 -33.92 6.18
CA THR A 20 -32.40 -34.58 4.90
C THR A 20 -31.90 -36.02 5.13
N ILE A 21 -32.49 -37.02 4.44
CA ILE A 21 -32.00 -38.42 4.39
C ILE A 21 -31.87 -38.94 2.94
N LEU A 22 -30.64 -39.38 2.62
CA LEU A 22 -30.13 -40.40 1.67
C LEU A 22 -30.24 -40.19 0.13
N VAL A 23 -29.08 -40.05 -0.56
CA VAL A 23 -28.31 -41.12 -1.26
C VAL A 23 -27.01 -40.53 -1.86
N SER A 24 -25.88 -41.18 -1.55
CA SER A 24 -24.54 -40.95 -2.13
C SER A 24 -24.38 -41.56 -3.54
N LEU A 25 -23.63 -40.89 -4.41
CA LEU A 25 -22.46 -41.38 -5.18
C LEU A 25 -22.29 -40.57 -6.48
N ILE A 26 -21.10 -39.95 -6.62
CA ILE A 26 -20.21 -39.82 -7.80
C ILE A 26 -19.45 -38.49 -7.68
N ALA A 27 -18.18 -38.55 -7.27
CA ALA A 27 -17.16 -37.60 -7.71
C ALA A 27 -16.74 -37.98 -9.15
N PRO A 28 -16.30 -37.05 -10.02
CA PRO A 28 -14.97 -36.45 -9.84
C PRO A 28 -14.83 -34.97 -10.26
N VAL A 29 -13.80 -34.33 -9.68
CA VAL A 29 -12.83 -33.39 -10.30
C VAL A 29 -13.38 -32.35 -11.27
N VAL A 30 -13.28 -31.07 -10.89
CA VAL A 30 -13.00 -29.99 -11.84
C VAL A 30 -11.93 -29.08 -11.26
N SER A 31 -10.70 -29.33 -11.70
CA SER A 31 -9.65 -28.34 -11.82
C SER A 31 -9.82 -27.62 -13.17
N GLY A 32 -9.81 -26.29 -13.15
CA GLY A 32 -9.53 -25.44 -14.31
C GLY A 32 -10.70 -25.10 -15.23
N ALA A 33 -10.92 -23.80 -15.45
CA ALA A 33 -11.14 -23.21 -16.77
C ALA A 33 -11.22 -21.67 -16.68
N TYR A 34 -10.09 -21.01 -16.91
CA TYR A 34 -10.04 -19.77 -17.69
C TYR A 34 -8.97 -19.99 -18.76
N GLU A 35 -9.31 -20.75 -19.80
CA GLU A 35 -8.57 -20.74 -21.06
C GLU A 35 -9.21 -19.63 -21.93
N SER A 36 -8.57 -18.47 -21.99
CA SER A 36 -8.76 -17.57 -23.13
C SER A 36 -7.78 -17.97 -24.24
N GLY A 37 -8.32 -18.25 -25.41
CA GLY A 37 -7.54 -18.62 -26.59
C GLY A 37 -6.60 -17.50 -27.07
N GLY A 38 -5.35 -17.59 -26.68
CA GLY A 38 -4.15 -17.34 -27.48
C GLY A 38 -3.29 -18.61 -27.41
N ALA A 39 -2.21 -18.75 -28.18
CA ALA A 39 -1.25 -19.82 -27.84
C ALA A 39 -0.81 -19.60 -26.38
N ASP A 40 -0.88 -20.62 -25.52
CA ASP A 40 -0.57 -20.55 -24.08
C ASP A 40 0.78 -19.84 -23.87
N GLU A 41 0.74 -18.54 -23.58
CA GLU A 41 1.92 -17.73 -23.37
C GLU A 41 2.49 -18.10 -22.00
N LYS A 42 3.64 -18.75 -21.99
CA LYS A 42 4.35 -19.15 -20.77
C LYS A 42 5.49 -18.19 -20.53
N ILE A 43 5.39 -17.44 -19.45
CA ILE A 43 6.31 -16.36 -19.12
C ILE A 43 7.48 -16.90 -18.29
N GLY A 44 8.69 -16.42 -18.56
CA GLY A 44 9.88 -16.61 -17.73
C GLY A 44 10.65 -15.31 -17.61
N VAL A 45 11.40 -15.14 -16.52
CA VAL A 45 12.19 -13.94 -16.26
C VAL A 45 13.68 -14.27 -16.35
N LEU A 46 14.40 -13.50 -17.15
CA LEU A 46 15.85 -13.59 -17.30
C LEU A 46 16.48 -12.36 -16.65
N VAL A 47 17.16 -12.54 -15.52
CA VAL A 47 17.97 -11.49 -14.92
C VAL A 47 19.34 -11.48 -15.60
N VAL A 48 19.74 -10.34 -16.14
CA VAL A 48 21.03 -10.19 -16.85
C VAL A 48 21.96 -9.31 -16.04
N ALA A 49 23.08 -9.86 -15.58
CA ALA A 49 24.10 -9.11 -14.85
C ALA A 49 25.44 -9.09 -15.62
N HIS A 50 26.31 -8.12 -15.33
CA HIS A 50 27.61 -8.03 -16.00
C HIS A 50 28.50 -9.26 -15.73
N GLY A 51 28.64 -9.64 -14.46
CA GLY A 51 29.52 -10.71 -14.02
C GLY A 51 30.91 -10.21 -13.62
N SER A 52 31.60 -11.03 -12.82
CA SER A 52 32.95 -10.76 -12.33
C SER A 52 33.69 -12.07 -12.12
N PRO A 53 35.03 -12.12 -12.28
CA PRO A 53 35.81 -13.27 -11.84
C PRO A 53 35.79 -13.44 -10.30
N SER A 54 35.32 -12.44 -9.55
CA SER A 54 35.22 -12.48 -8.10
C SER A 54 33.86 -12.99 -7.61
N GLU A 55 33.90 -14.07 -6.83
CA GLU A 55 32.69 -14.65 -6.25
C GLU A 55 32.06 -13.77 -5.17
N SER A 56 32.86 -12.90 -4.51
CA SER A 56 32.31 -11.93 -3.55
C SER A 56 31.43 -10.87 -4.22
N TRP A 57 31.62 -10.65 -5.52
CA TRP A 57 30.78 -9.77 -6.35
C TRP A 57 29.57 -10.52 -6.90
N CYS A 58 29.74 -11.78 -7.33
CA CYS A 58 28.65 -12.56 -7.93
C CYS A 58 27.63 -13.07 -6.90
N SER A 59 28.07 -13.42 -5.68
CA SER A 59 27.18 -14.01 -4.67
C SER A 59 26.01 -13.09 -4.26
N PRO A 60 26.21 -11.78 -3.99
CA PRO A 60 25.10 -10.88 -3.68
C PRO A 60 24.09 -10.71 -4.82
N VAL A 61 24.55 -10.80 -6.07
CA VAL A 61 23.68 -10.76 -7.27
C VAL A 61 22.82 -12.02 -7.35
N ARG A 62 23.41 -13.19 -7.12
CA ARG A 62 22.65 -14.46 -7.04
C ARG A 62 21.62 -14.41 -5.94
N ASN A 63 22.00 -13.97 -4.73
CA ASN A 63 21.08 -13.87 -3.61
C ASN A 63 19.87 -12.97 -3.93
N ALA A 64 20.10 -11.80 -4.55
CA ALA A 64 19.00 -10.92 -4.95
C ALA A 64 18.06 -11.57 -5.98
N THR A 65 18.56 -12.53 -6.78
CA THR A 65 17.74 -13.30 -7.72
C THR A 65 17.00 -14.45 -7.04
N ASP A 66 17.64 -15.11 -6.08
CA ASP A 66 17.06 -16.21 -5.31
C ASP A 66 15.97 -15.74 -4.32
N GLU A 67 15.99 -14.46 -3.90
CA GLU A 67 15.04 -13.87 -2.95
C GLU A 67 13.70 -13.44 -3.58
N MET A 68 13.56 -13.49 -4.91
CA MET A 68 12.36 -13.03 -5.60
C MET A 68 11.15 -13.93 -5.36
N ASP A 69 9.97 -13.31 -5.25
CA ASP A 69 8.68 -13.98 -5.17
C ASP A 69 7.86 -13.71 -6.44
N LEU A 70 8.24 -14.39 -7.54
CA LEU A 70 7.51 -14.34 -8.80
C LEU A 70 6.82 -15.68 -9.08
N PRO A 71 5.61 -15.66 -9.67
CA PRO A 71 4.89 -16.88 -10.06
C PRO A 71 5.48 -17.58 -11.30
N TYR A 72 6.63 -17.11 -11.81
CA TYR A 72 7.27 -17.54 -13.05
C TYR A 72 8.69 -18.07 -12.79
N PRO A 73 9.22 -18.98 -13.64
CA PRO A 73 10.61 -19.38 -13.56
C PRO A 73 11.52 -18.16 -13.78
N VAL A 74 12.47 -17.97 -12.86
CA VAL A 74 13.49 -16.92 -12.90
C VAL A 74 14.86 -17.56 -13.12
N GLU A 75 15.63 -17.03 -14.05
CA GLU A 75 16.99 -17.49 -14.35
C GLU A 75 17.97 -16.32 -14.40
N LEU A 76 19.16 -16.50 -13.81
CA LEU A 76 20.25 -15.52 -13.87
C LEU A 76 21.24 -15.89 -14.99
N GLY A 77 21.57 -14.89 -15.81
CA GLY A 77 22.60 -14.95 -16.83
C GLY A 77 23.62 -13.82 -16.69
N PHE A 78 24.91 -14.17 -16.67
CA PHE A 78 26.01 -13.22 -16.71
C PHE A 78 26.49 -12.97 -18.14
N LEU A 79 26.77 -11.71 -18.45
CA LEU A 79 27.30 -11.28 -19.74
C LEU A 79 28.77 -11.72 -19.92
N GLU A 80 29.60 -11.58 -18.88
CA GLU A 80 31.02 -11.89 -18.91
C GLU A 80 31.51 -12.63 -17.65
N PHE A 81 32.71 -13.21 -17.74
CA PHE A 81 33.52 -13.76 -16.63
C PHE A 81 32.97 -14.98 -15.86
N VAL A 82 31.69 -15.33 -16.01
CA VAL A 82 31.06 -16.45 -15.29
C VAL A 82 30.63 -17.56 -16.26
N PRO A 83 31.56 -18.42 -16.72
CA PRO A 83 31.34 -19.31 -17.88
C PRO A 83 30.28 -20.39 -17.71
N ASN A 84 29.85 -20.69 -16.48
CA ASN A 84 28.83 -21.72 -16.21
C ASN A 84 27.42 -21.13 -15.98
N GLU A 85 27.28 -19.81 -16.01
CA GLU A 85 26.04 -19.09 -15.71
C GLU A 85 25.82 -17.98 -16.73
N THR A 86 26.13 -18.25 -18.00
CA THR A 86 26.00 -17.28 -19.10
C THR A 86 24.53 -16.99 -19.44
N ILE A 87 24.26 -15.87 -20.11
CA ILE A 87 22.95 -15.55 -20.70
C ILE A 87 22.40 -16.72 -21.55
N ASN A 88 23.22 -17.32 -22.43
CA ASN A 88 22.77 -18.43 -23.28
C ASN A 88 22.28 -19.62 -22.47
N LEU A 89 23.05 -20.06 -21.47
CA LEU A 89 22.65 -21.16 -20.58
C LEU A 89 21.39 -20.85 -19.75
N ALA A 90 21.16 -19.59 -19.40
CA ALA A 90 19.95 -19.17 -18.70
C ALA A 90 18.73 -19.25 -19.63
N VAL A 91 18.85 -18.77 -20.87
CA VAL A 91 17.81 -18.92 -21.90
C VAL A 91 17.52 -20.39 -22.21
N ASP A 92 18.55 -21.23 -22.34
CA ASP A 92 18.38 -22.68 -22.54
C ASP A 92 17.54 -23.32 -21.43
N ARG A 93 17.74 -22.90 -20.16
CA ARG A 93 16.94 -23.39 -19.02
C ARG A 93 15.49 -22.93 -19.05
N LEU A 94 15.24 -21.69 -19.47
CA LEU A 94 13.88 -21.17 -19.67
C LEU A 94 13.17 -21.92 -20.81
N ASP A 95 13.87 -22.17 -21.92
CA ASP A 95 13.34 -22.95 -23.05
C ASP A 95 13.05 -24.41 -22.65
N ASP A 96 13.94 -25.03 -21.87
CA ASP A 96 13.74 -26.38 -21.31
C ASP A 96 12.52 -26.43 -20.36
N ALA A 97 12.19 -25.32 -19.70
CA ALA A 97 10.98 -25.15 -18.89
C ALA A 97 9.72 -24.91 -19.75
N GLY A 98 9.86 -24.78 -21.06
CA GLY A 98 8.77 -24.54 -22.00
C GLY A 98 8.23 -23.12 -21.96
N VAL A 99 9.04 -22.16 -21.54
CA VAL A 99 8.76 -20.71 -21.67
C VAL A 99 8.59 -20.37 -23.15
N THR A 100 7.69 -19.44 -23.44
CA THR A 100 7.44 -18.92 -24.80
C THR A 100 7.61 -17.41 -24.88
N LYS A 101 7.69 -16.72 -23.73
CA LYS A 101 8.04 -15.31 -23.62
C LYS A 101 9.00 -15.09 -22.45
N ILE A 102 10.15 -14.48 -22.74
CA ILE A 102 11.20 -14.16 -21.78
C ILE A 102 11.21 -12.65 -21.56
N ILE A 103 11.07 -12.24 -20.30
CA ILE A 103 11.26 -10.85 -19.87
C ILE A 103 12.69 -10.74 -19.34
N ALA A 104 13.56 -10.09 -20.12
CA ALA A 104 14.95 -9.88 -19.78
C ALA A 104 15.12 -8.57 -18.99
N VAL A 105 15.56 -8.68 -17.74
CA VAL A 105 15.76 -7.56 -16.81
C VAL A 105 17.26 -7.31 -16.61
N PRO A 106 17.83 -6.21 -17.16
CA PRO A 106 19.25 -5.92 -17.04
C PRO A 106 19.56 -5.30 -15.67
N LEU A 107 20.22 -6.07 -14.80
CA LEU A 107 20.76 -5.62 -13.51
C LEU A 107 22.02 -4.76 -13.71
N PHE A 108 21.82 -3.59 -14.30
CA PHE A 108 22.83 -2.59 -14.63
C PHE A 108 22.41 -1.21 -14.11
N ILE A 109 23.40 -0.39 -13.74
CA ILE A 109 23.12 0.94 -13.17
C ILE A 109 22.39 1.86 -14.15
N SER A 110 22.68 1.78 -15.45
CA SER A 110 22.01 2.62 -16.42
C SER A 110 21.75 1.94 -17.77
N SER A 111 20.61 2.26 -18.36
CA SER A 111 20.23 1.88 -19.73
C SER A 111 21.14 2.51 -20.80
N HIS A 112 21.97 3.48 -20.41
CA HIS A 112 22.97 4.13 -21.27
C HIS A 112 24.36 3.50 -21.14
N SER A 113 24.47 2.29 -20.58
CA SER A 113 25.70 1.50 -20.60
C SER A 113 25.96 0.92 -22.00
N SER A 114 27.21 0.90 -22.43
CA SER A 114 27.62 0.24 -23.69
C SER A 114 27.25 -1.25 -23.70
N HIS A 115 27.27 -1.89 -22.53
CA HIS A 115 26.89 -3.29 -22.35
C HIS A 115 25.42 -3.58 -22.69
N ILE A 116 24.51 -2.59 -22.66
CA ILE A 116 23.11 -2.81 -23.05
C ILE A 116 23.04 -3.23 -24.52
N GLN A 117 23.87 -2.64 -25.39
CA GLN A 117 23.91 -3.02 -26.80
C GLN A 117 24.42 -4.44 -27.00
N GLU A 118 25.38 -4.87 -26.16
CA GLU A 118 25.91 -6.23 -26.15
C GLU A 118 24.84 -7.23 -25.71
N ILE A 119 24.05 -6.89 -24.69
CA ILE A 119 22.90 -7.68 -24.25
C ILE A 119 21.85 -7.77 -25.35
N GLU A 120 21.48 -6.66 -26.00
CA GLU A 120 20.56 -6.67 -27.15
C GLU A 120 21.05 -7.61 -28.26
N TYR A 121 22.34 -7.61 -28.55
CA TYR A 121 22.94 -8.50 -29.55
C TYR A 121 22.89 -9.98 -29.11
N VAL A 122 23.27 -10.28 -27.87
CA VAL A 122 23.23 -11.64 -27.33
C VAL A 122 21.79 -12.16 -27.29
N LEU A 123 20.82 -11.30 -26.98
CA LEU A 123 19.39 -11.65 -26.97
C LEU A 123 18.76 -11.68 -28.38
N GLY A 124 19.51 -11.39 -29.45
CA GLY A 124 18.99 -11.38 -30.81
C GLY A 124 18.06 -10.20 -31.14
N LEU A 125 18.02 -9.17 -30.29
CA LEU A 125 17.22 -7.94 -30.48
C LEU A 125 17.94 -6.92 -31.38
N ARG A 126 19.19 -7.19 -31.74
CA ARG A 126 20.03 -6.34 -32.59
C ARG A 126 20.95 -7.17 -33.48
N ASP A 127 21.08 -6.79 -34.74
CA ASP A 127 21.91 -7.50 -35.73
C ASP A 127 23.42 -7.19 -35.66
N ALA A 128 23.78 -5.98 -35.21
CA ALA A 128 25.15 -5.48 -35.32
C ALA A 128 25.57 -4.65 -34.09
N LEU A 129 26.78 -4.90 -33.59
CA LEU A 129 27.44 -4.14 -32.53
C LEU A 129 28.40 -3.08 -33.09
N PRO A 130 28.54 -1.93 -32.41
CA PRO A 130 29.66 -1.04 -32.66
C PRO A 130 30.98 -1.74 -32.32
N LEU A 131 32.02 -1.46 -33.11
CA LEU A 131 33.37 -1.93 -32.79
C LEU A 131 33.99 -0.94 -31.81
N THR A 132 34.37 -1.44 -30.64
CA THR A 132 34.87 -0.61 -29.53
C THR A 132 36.26 -1.06 -29.10
N THR A 133 36.99 -0.13 -28.50
CA THR A 133 38.26 -0.38 -27.83
C THR A 133 38.29 0.54 -26.63
N GLU A 134 38.38 -0.04 -25.46
CA GLU A 134 38.30 0.65 -24.19
C GLU A 134 39.29 0.04 -23.20
N ASN A 135 39.82 0.90 -22.32
CA ASN A 135 40.62 0.45 -21.19
C ASN A 135 39.68 0.32 -19.99
N VAL A 136 39.55 -0.90 -19.48
CA VAL A 136 38.71 -1.24 -18.33
C VAL A 136 39.57 -1.79 -17.22
N VAL A 137 39.10 -1.67 -15.98
CA VAL A 137 39.80 -2.21 -14.82
C VAL A 137 39.03 -3.42 -14.28
N VAL A 138 39.66 -4.60 -14.29
CA VAL A 138 39.10 -5.84 -13.76
C VAL A 138 39.98 -6.34 -12.62
N GLU A 139 39.42 -6.40 -11.40
CA GLU A 139 40.16 -6.80 -10.19
C GLU A 139 41.48 -6.02 -9.97
N GLY A 140 41.54 -4.77 -10.45
CA GLY A 140 42.71 -3.89 -10.34
C GLY A 140 43.79 -4.08 -11.40
N MET A 141 43.51 -4.88 -12.43
CA MET A 141 44.34 -4.98 -13.63
C MET A 141 43.76 -4.10 -14.73
N GLU A 142 44.61 -3.28 -15.35
CA GLU A 142 44.26 -2.55 -16.58
C GLU A 142 44.13 -3.55 -17.72
N ILE A 143 43.00 -3.51 -18.43
CA ILE A 143 42.70 -4.41 -19.53
C ILE A 143 42.23 -3.60 -20.72
N GLU A 144 42.88 -3.78 -21.86
CA GLU A 144 42.32 -3.34 -23.14
C GLU A 144 41.24 -4.35 -23.55
N ARG A 145 39.99 -3.91 -23.49
CA ARG A 145 38.83 -4.66 -23.95
C ARG A 145 38.42 -4.15 -25.32
N THR A 146 38.29 -5.06 -26.29
CA THR A 146 37.93 -4.71 -27.66
C THR A 146 36.79 -5.59 -28.17
N VAL A 147 35.80 -4.96 -28.80
CA VAL A 147 34.74 -5.66 -29.54
C VAL A 147 35.12 -5.61 -31.01
N THR A 148 35.46 -6.78 -31.57
CA THR A 148 35.88 -6.91 -32.96
C THR A 148 34.99 -7.90 -33.70
N GLN A 149 34.90 -7.79 -35.03
CA GLN A 149 34.20 -8.78 -35.84
C GLN A 149 35.21 -9.68 -36.56
N LYS A 150 35.18 -11.00 -36.31
CA LYS A 150 35.99 -12.00 -37.01
C LYS A 150 35.10 -13.11 -37.55
N GLY A 151 35.22 -13.40 -38.85
CA GLY A 151 34.47 -14.49 -39.48
C GLY A 151 32.94 -14.32 -39.48
N GLY A 152 32.44 -13.09 -39.35
CA GLY A 152 31.01 -12.79 -39.26
C GLY A 152 30.44 -12.79 -37.84
N GLN A 153 31.24 -13.16 -36.85
CA GLN A 153 30.87 -13.17 -35.43
C GLN A 153 31.58 -12.05 -34.67
N TYR A 154 30.92 -11.50 -33.65
CA TYR A 154 31.54 -10.56 -32.71
C TYR A 154 32.34 -11.30 -31.64
N ILE A 155 33.53 -10.78 -31.34
CA ILE A 155 34.46 -11.36 -30.38
C ILE A 155 34.88 -10.24 -29.43
N ILE A 156 34.74 -10.50 -28.13
CA ILE A 156 35.34 -9.70 -27.08
C ILE A 156 36.76 -10.21 -26.88
N SER A 157 37.74 -9.36 -27.12
CA SER A 157 39.16 -9.64 -26.85
C SER A 157 39.62 -8.80 -25.68
N ARG A 158 40.18 -9.45 -24.66
CA ARG A 158 40.75 -8.81 -23.46
C ARG A 158 42.25 -9.06 -23.41
N VAL A 159 43.03 -7.99 -23.26
CA VAL A 159 44.48 -8.06 -23.11
C VAL A 159 44.89 -7.27 -21.88
N THR A 160 45.65 -7.89 -20.99
CA THR A 160 46.23 -7.17 -19.83
C THR A 160 47.20 -6.11 -20.32
N LEU A 161 47.11 -4.92 -19.72
CA LEU A 161 48.02 -3.81 -19.93
C LEU A 161 48.96 -3.69 -18.73
N GLU A 162 50.26 -3.63 -18.99
CA GLU A 162 51.28 -3.35 -17.96
C GLU A 162 52.06 -2.08 -18.33
N PRO A 163 52.45 -1.26 -17.34
CA PRO A 163 53.27 -0.08 -17.59
C PRO A 163 54.68 -0.52 -18.05
N ASP A 164 55.16 0.09 -19.12
CA ASP A 164 56.53 -0.09 -19.58
C ASP A 164 57.54 0.71 -18.73
N THR A 165 58.80 0.75 -19.17
CA THR A 165 59.86 1.48 -18.44
C THR A 165 59.65 2.99 -18.37
N ASP A 166 58.86 3.56 -19.27
CA ASP A 166 58.53 4.98 -19.33
C ASP A 166 57.17 5.29 -18.66
N GLY A 167 56.44 4.25 -18.23
CA GLY A 167 55.15 4.34 -17.56
C GLY A 167 53.95 4.27 -18.49
N ASP A 168 54.17 4.04 -19.80
CA ASP A 168 53.11 3.88 -20.78
C ASP A 168 52.54 2.46 -20.71
N LEU A 169 51.21 2.32 -20.69
CA LEU A 169 50.54 1.02 -20.67
C LEU A 169 50.73 0.30 -22.01
N GLN A 170 51.28 -0.91 -21.96
CA GLN A 170 51.50 -1.79 -23.11
C GLN A 170 50.78 -3.10 -22.92
N ALA A 171 50.16 -3.60 -23.99
CA ALA A 171 49.55 -4.92 -24.02
C ALA A 171 50.59 -6.02 -23.77
N THR A 172 50.40 -6.80 -22.71
CA THR A 172 51.24 -7.94 -22.35
C THR A 172 50.41 -9.23 -22.34
N GLY A 173 50.97 -10.29 -22.95
CA GLY A 173 50.30 -11.59 -23.02
C GLY A 173 49.57 -11.85 -24.33
N HIS A 174 48.79 -12.93 -24.35
CA HIS A 174 47.93 -13.28 -25.47
C HIS A 174 46.51 -12.79 -25.16
N PRO A 175 45.77 -12.27 -26.15
CA PRO A 175 44.38 -11.90 -25.96
C PRO A 175 43.54 -13.11 -25.55
N GLU A 176 42.77 -12.94 -24.48
CA GLU A 176 41.66 -13.82 -24.15
C GLU A 176 40.48 -13.41 -25.03
N GLU A 177 40.01 -14.33 -25.87
CA GLU A 177 38.97 -14.06 -26.86
C GLU A 177 37.72 -14.89 -26.57
N ASP A 178 36.63 -14.21 -26.27
CA ASP A 178 35.32 -14.83 -26.07
C ASP A 178 34.38 -14.45 -27.21
N PRO A 179 33.77 -15.42 -27.90
CA PRO A 179 32.76 -15.12 -28.90
C PRO A 179 31.47 -14.64 -28.23
N LEU A 180 30.91 -13.53 -28.72
CA LEU A 180 29.53 -13.16 -28.43
C LEU A 180 28.62 -13.98 -29.36
N VAL A 181 27.79 -14.84 -28.76
CA VAL A 181 26.90 -15.76 -29.47
C VAL A 181 25.46 -15.36 -29.14
N PRO A 182 24.66 -14.95 -30.14
CA PRO A 182 23.23 -14.77 -29.94
C PRO A 182 22.56 -16.06 -29.44
N VAL A 183 21.54 -15.93 -28.58
CA VAL A 183 20.75 -17.07 -28.10
C VAL A 183 19.96 -17.70 -29.25
N GLU A 184 19.79 -19.03 -29.20
CA GLU A 184 18.98 -19.79 -30.16
C GLU A 184 17.66 -20.18 -29.47
N THR A 185 16.64 -19.32 -29.56
CA THR A 185 15.33 -19.57 -28.95
C THR A 185 14.19 -19.20 -29.91
N ASP A 186 13.06 -19.91 -29.78
CA ASP A 186 11.79 -19.54 -30.42
C ASP A 186 10.91 -18.67 -29.50
N SER A 187 11.33 -18.43 -28.25
CA SER A 187 10.64 -17.58 -27.28
C SER A 187 10.71 -16.11 -27.70
N GLU A 188 9.60 -15.37 -27.52
CA GLU A 188 9.62 -13.92 -27.63
C GLU A 188 10.46 -13.32 -26.50
N ILE A 189 11.38 -12.41 -26.81
CA ILE A 189 12.21 -11.74 -25.79
C ILE A 189 11.83 -10.27 -25.72
N VAL A 190 11.50 -9.80 -24.52
CA VAL A 190 11.31 -8.38 -24.19
C VAL A 190 12.43 -7.95 -23.26
N LEU A 191 13.21 -6.94 -23.65
CA LEU A 191 14.25 -6.35 -22.81
C LEU A 191 13.70 -5.10 -22.12
N THR A 192 13.71 -5.10 -20.79
CA THR A 192 13.28 -3.95 -19.99
C THR A 192 14.37 -2.88 -19.88
N ALA A 193 14.04 -1.74 -19.29
CA ALA A 193 15.05 -0.77 -18.86
C ALA A 193 15.92 -1.34 -17.72
N ALA A 194 17.12 -0.77 -17.57
CA ALA A 194 18.00 -1.02 -16.43
C ALA A 194 17.55 -0.23 -15.18
N MET A 195 18.37 -0.24 -14.13
CA MET A 195 17.98 0.33 -12.82
C MET A 195 17.72 1.85 -12.86
N ASP A 196 18.53 2.58 -13.65
CA ASP A 196 18.46 4.03 -13.87
C ASP A 196 18.10 4.84 -12.61
N ASP A 197 17.01 5.62 -12.63
CA ASP A 197 16.55 6.46 -11.54
C ASP A 197 15.32 5.90 -10.81
N HIS A 198 15.18 4.56 -10.79
CA HIS A 198 14.05 3.90 -10.15
C HIS A 198 13.98 4.21 -8.65
N TRP A 199 12.79 4.46 -8.13
CA TRP A 199 12.60 4.95 -6.76
C TRP A 199 13.04 3.94 -5.69
N LEU A 200 13.00 2.63 -6.00
CA LEU A 200 13.56 1.60 -5.13
C LEU A 200 15.07 1.76 -4.94
N MET A 201 15.80 2.13 -5.99
CA MET A 201 17.24 2.42 -5.93
C MET A 201 17.50 3.69 -5.13
N ALA A 202 16.63 4.70 -5.27
CA ALA A 202 16.73 5.92 -4.47
C ALA A 202 16.52 5.61 -2.98
N GLY A 203 15.69 4.62 -2.65
CA GLY A 203 15.54 4.08 -1.30
C GLY A 203 16.84 3.47 -0.76
N ILE A 204 17.53 2.65 -1.57
CA ILE A 204 18.83 2.08 -1.17
C ILE A 204 19.84 3.19 -0.91
N VAL A 205 19.95 4.15 -1.84
CA VAL A 205 20.89 5.29 -1.69
C VAL A 205 20.54 6.11 -0.45
N ALA A 206 19.26 6.36 -0.17
CA ALA A 206 18.83 7.03 1.04
C ALA A 206 19.28 6.27 2.30
N ASP A 207 19.08 4.95 2.35
CA ASP A 207 19.48 4.12 3.50
C ASP A 207 20.99 4.14 3.72
N ARG A 208 21.79 3.93 2.66
CA ARG A 208 23.26 4.01 2.75
C ARG A 208 23.74 5.39 3.19
N THR A 209 23.07 6.44 2.73
CA THR A 209 23.41 7.81 3.13
C THR A 209 23.10 8.03 4.60
N ALA A 210 21.92 7.63 5.09
CA ALA A 210 21.52 7.77 6.49
C ALA A 210 22.51 7.06 7.44
N ASP A 211 22.97 5.87 7.08
CA ASP A 211 23.94 5.10 7.87
C ASP A 211 25.32 5.79 8.00
N LEU A 212 25.66 6.67 7.06
CA LEU A 212 26.93 7.40 7.02
C LEU A 212 26.84 8.80 7.63
N CYS A 213 25.66 9.40 7.66
CA CYS A 213 25.44 10.74 8.18
C CYS A 213 25.71 10.79 9.69
N THR A 214 26.41 11.84 10.14
CA THR A 214 26.75 12.00 11.57
C THR A 214 26.27 13.31 12.16
N GLU A 215 26.09 14.35 11.33
CA GLU A 215 25.57 15.64 11.74
C GLU A 215 24.25 15.96 11.01
N PRO A 216 23.21 16.37 11.73
CA PRO A 216 21.86 16.51 11.17
C PRO A 216 21.65 17.70 10.21
N GLU A 217 22.61 18.62 10.07
CA GLU A 217 22.42 19.82 9.25
C GLU A 217 23.63 20.13 8.34
N GLY A 218 23.44 20.00 7.02
CA GLY A 218 24.30 20.62 6.01
C GLY A 218 25.28 19.70 5.27
N GLU A 219 25.30 18.40 5.56
CA GLU A 219 26.08 17.40 4.81
C GLU A 219 25.62 17.33 3.34
N THR A 220 26.54 16.98 2.43
CA THR A 220 26.26 16.87 0.98
C THR A 220 26.39 15.42 0.53
N LEU A 221 25.32 14.84 -0.02
CA LEU A 221 25.40 13.54 -0.69
C LEU A 221 26.18 13.67 -2.00
N VAL A 222 27.27 12.93 -2.14
CA VAL A 222 28.03 12.75 -3.38
C VAL A 222 27.80 11.33 -3.89
N LEU A 223 26.92 11.17 -4.88
CA LEU A 223 26.62 9.88 -5.49
C LEU A 223 27.62 9.61 -6.62
N VAL A 224 28.34 8.49 -6.53
CA VAL A 224 29.45 8.15 -7.43
C VAL A 224 29.10 6.93 -8.26
N ALA A 225 28.86 7.10 -9.55
CA ALA A 225 28.54 6.02 -10.48
C ALA A 225 29.73 5.67 -11.38
N HIS A 226 29.65 4.54 -12.07
CA HIS A 226 30.69 4.13 -13.02
C HIS A 226 30.90 5.17 -14.14
N GLY A 227 29.82 5.59 -14.81
CA GLY A 227 29.87 6.53 -15.93
C GLY A 227 30.25 5.87 -17.26
N THR A 228 30.47 6.71 -18.27
CA THR A 228 30.84 6.30 -19.63
C THR A 228 31.81 7.29 -20.27
N GLY A 229 32.77 6.77 -21.05
CA GLY A 229 33.61 7.59 -21.94
C GLY A 229 32.94 7.96 -23.26
N GLU A 230 31.78 7.38 -23.56
CA GLU A 230 31.02 7.64 -24.78
C GLU A 230 30.13 8.87 -24.63
N GLU A 231 30.47 9.93 -25.36
CA GLU A 231 29.78 11.23 -25.27
C GLU A 231 28.27 11.14 -25.54
N GLU A 232 27.84 10.29 -26.48
CA GLU A 232 26.43 10.13 -26.84
C GLU A 232 25.58 9.58 -25.67
N ASN A 233 26.19 8.81 -24.78
CA ASN A 233 25.54 8.18 -23.63
C ASN A 233 25.70 8.98 -22.33
N PHE A 234 26.66 9.91 -22.28
CA PHE A 234 27.02 10.62 -21.05
C PHE A 234 25.86 11.43 -20.44
N ALA A 235 25.07 12.11 -21.28
CA ALA A 235 23.92 12.86 -20.80
C ALA A 235 22.86 11.98 -20.11
N GLY A 236 22.70 10.74 -20.58
CA GLY A 236 21.81 9.75 -19.96
C GLY A 236 22.26 9.39 -18.54
N TRP A 237 23.55 9.07 -18.37
CA TRP A 237 24.17 8.80 -17.06
C TRP A 237 24.04 9.98 -16.09
N VAL A 238 24.27 11.21 -16.56
CA VAL A 238 24.11 12.43 -15.74
C VAL A 238 22.67 12.58 -15.27
N ASN A 239 21.70 12.41 -16.17
CA ASN A 239 20.29 12.62 -15.86
C ASN A 239 19.77 11.57 -14.87
N SER A 240 20.03 10.28 -15.10
CA SER A 240 19.57 9.20 -14.21
C SER A 240 20.21 9.30 -12.84
N THR A 241 21.54 9.44 -12.77
CA THR A 241 22.27 9.49 -11.49
C THR A 241 21.91 10.73 -10.67
N SER A 242 21.73 11.89 -11.31
CA SER A 242 21.36 13.12 -10.60
C SER A 242 19.90 13.09 -10.13
N SER A 243 18.99 12.55 -10.95
CA SER A 243 17.59 12.28 -10.54
C SER A 243 17.56 11.35 -9.33
N LEU A 244 18.35 10.27 -9.36
CA LEU A 244 18.44 9.29 -8.28
C LEU A 244 18.95 9.92 -6.98
N ALA A 245 20.01 10.73 -7.04
CA ALA A 245 20.55 11.46 -5.88
C ALA A 245 19.50 12.41 -5.28
N ASP A 246 18.77 13.15 -6.13
CA ASP A 246 17.71 14.05 -5.69
C ASP A 246 16.53 13.29 -5.05
N GLN A 247 16.13 12.16 -5.62
CA GLN A 247 15.10 11.30 -5.04
C GLN A 247 15.54 10.74 -3.68
N ALA A 248 16.79 10.31 -3.55
CA ALA A 248 17.35 9.82 -2.28
C ALA A 248 17.33 10.93 -1.20
N ARG A 249 17.72 12.16 -1.56
CA ARG A 249 17.61 13.33 -0.67
C ARG A 249 16.17 13.56 -0.19
N LEU A 250 15.20 13.50 -1.11
CA LEU A 250 13.79 13.70 -0.75
C LEU A 250 13.28 12.56 0.16
N LYS A 251 13.69 11.32 -0.10
CA LYS A 251 13.33 10.17 0.75
C LYS A 251 13.88 10.29 2.16
N LEU A 252 15.14 10.69 2.30
CA LEU A 252 15.75 11.01 3.59
C LEU A 252 14.93 12.05 4.34
N LEU A 253 14.72 13.19 3.71
CA LEU A 253 14.08 14.36 4.31
C LEU A 253 12.65 14.09 4.79
N TYR A 254 11.87 13.26 4.07
CA TYR A 254 10.44 13.12 4.33
C TYR A 254 10.00 11.78 4.90
N TRP A 255 10.72 10.68 4.67
CA TRP A 255 10.23 9.33 5.02
C TRP A 255 11.23 8.44 5.73
N ARG A 256 12.54 8.72 5.67
CA ARG A 256 13.55 7.84 6.27
C ARG A 256 14.08 8.37 7.59
N ASP A 257 14.71 9.54 7.56
CA ASP A 257 15.22 10.17 8.76
C ASP A 257 15.18 11.70 8.58
N PRO A 258 14.09 12.36 9.02
CA PRO A 258 13.96 13.81 8.93
C PRO A 258 15.01 14.57 9.74
N ALA A 259 15.74 13.89 10.65
CA ALA A 259 16.88 14.49 11.33
C ALA A 259 18.10 14.59 10.41
N VAL A 260 18.16 13.85 9.30
CA VAL A 260 19.22 13.95 8.28
C VAL A 260 18.88 15.06 7.29
N GLY A 261 19.27 16.30 7.64
CA GLY A 261 19.11 17.49 6.82
C GLY A 261 20.25 17.68 5.83
N LEU A 262 20.24 16.93 4.72
CA LEU A 262 21.19 17.14 3.63
C LEU A 262 21.06 18.55 3.04
N GLY A 263 22.19 19.26 2.93
CA GLY A 263 22.27 20.59 2.33
C GLY A 263 22.21 20.57 0.79
N GLY A 264 22.44 19.41 0.18
CA GLY A 264 22.37 19.22 -1.26
C GLY A 264 22.90 17.88 -1.75
N THR A 265 22.90 17.72 -3.06
CA THR A 265 23.34 16.52 -3.78
C THR A 265 24.38 16.90 -4.85
N LYS A 266 25.30 15.97 -5.12
CA LYS A 266 26.29 16.03 -6.20
C LYS A 266 26.41 14.65 -6.85
N THR A 267 26.77 14.66 -8.13
CA THR A 267 27.00 13.46 -8.94
C THR A 267 28.43 13.45 -9.42
N ALA A 268 29.10 12.31 -9.31
CA ALA A 268 30.45 12.10 -9.84
C ALA A 268 30.53 10.79 -10.63
N PHE A 269 31.47 10.72 -11.56
CA PHE A 269 31.73 9.52 -12.37
C PHE A 269 33.20 9.08 -12.27
N ILE A 270 33.42 7.77 -12.35
CA ILE A 270 34.76 7.18 -12.41
C ILE A 270 35.31 7.24 -13.83
N HIS A 271 34.45 7.02 -14.82
CA HIS A 271 34.79 7.01 -16.22
C HIS A 271 33.97 8.06 -16.96
N HIS A 272 34.63 9.10 -17.45
CA HIS A 272 34.08 10.13 -18.33
C HIS A 272 35.19 10.91 -19.02
N ASN A 273 34.83 11.70 -20.03
CA ASN A 273 35.79 12.62 -20.64
C ASN A 273 36.00 13.85 -19.74
N GLU A 274 37.01 13.79 -18.85
CA GLU A 274 37.33 14.88 -17.92
C GLU A 274 37.69 16.22 -18.59
N THR A 275 38.11 16.19 -19.87
CA THR A 275 38.38 17.43 -20.62
C THR A 275 37.09 18.13 -21.03
N LEU A 276 36.06 17.37 -21.38
CA LEU A 276 34.76 17.91 -21.77
C LEU A 276 33.88 18.19 -20.56
N HIS A 277 33.93 17.34 -19.54
CA HIS A 277 33.02 17.33 -18.39
C HIS A 277 33.77 17.31 -17.04
N PRO A 278 34.70 18.25 -16.78
CA PRO A 278 35.46 18.29 -15.53
C PRO A 278 34.60 18.51 -14.27
N GLU A 279 33.36 19.00 -14.43
CA GLU A 279 32.42 19.25 -13.34
C GLU A 279 31.89 17.97 -12.67
N PHE A 280 32.09 16.79 -13.27
CA PHE A 280 31.70 15.49 -12.71
C PHE A 280 32.88 14.68 -12.13
N THR A 281 34.07 15.27 -12.05
CA THR A 281 35.25 14.62 -11.49
C THR A 281 35.15 14.54 -9.96
N LEU A 282 35.37 13.35 -9.39
CA LEU A 282 35.11 13.05 -7.98
C LEU A 282 35.92 13.90 -7.00
N GLU A 283 37.26 13.95 -7.14
CA GLU A 283 38.14 14.63 -6.18
C GLU A 283 37.79 16.13 -6.03
N PRO A 284 37.64 16.93 -7.12
CA PRO A 284 37.19 18.32 -7.02
C PRO A 284 35.80 18.48 -6.39
N ILE A 285 34.85 17.57 -6.64
CA ILE A 285 33.51 17.65 -6.06
C ILE A 285 33.59 17.47 -4.55
N VAL A 286 34.20 16.38 -4.08
CA VAL A 286 34.30 16.04 -2.66
C VAL A 286 35.05 17.14 -1.90
N LYS A 287 36.16 17.62 -2.45
CA LYS A 287 36.96 18.69 -1.84
C LYS A 287 36.19 20.01 -1.64
N ASN A 288 35.20 20.30 -2.48
CA ASN A 288 34.43 21.55 -2.45
C ASN A 288 33.06 21.39 -1.78
N ALA A 289 32.65 20.16 -1.44
CA ALA A 289 31.40 19.88 -0.77
C ALA A 289 31.49 20.14 0.74
N THR A 290 30.37 20.48 1.36
CA THR A 290 30.25 20.60 2.82
C THR A 290 30.03 19.21 3.39
N ASP A 291 30.94 18.75 4.25
CA ASP A 291 30.92 17.45 4.94
C ASP A 291 30.36 16.32 4.06
N PRO A 292 31.10 15.95 2.99
CA PRO A 292 30.60 15.06 1.96
C PRO A 292 30.36 13.64 2.47
N VAL A 293 29.17 13.11 2.18
CA VAL A 293 28.80 11.70 2.33
C VAL A 293 28.86 11.06 0.95
N VAL A 294 29.87 10.23 0.73
CA VAL A 294 30.14 9.62 -0.58
C VAL A 294 29.50 8.24 -0.61
N VAL A 295 28.55 8.03 -1.54
CA VAL A 295 27.86 6.75 -1.72
C VAL A 295 28.17 6.20 -3.10
N PRO A 296 28.69 4.97 -3.23
CA PRO A 296 28.95 4.36 -4.53
C PRO A 296 27.65 3.77 -5.12
N LEU A 297 27.32 4.17 -6.33
CA LEU A 297 26.24 3.58 -7.12
C LEU A 297 26.80 2.43 -7.98
N MET A 298 26.96 1.27 -7.34
CA MET A 298 27.48 0.03 -7.94
C MET A 298 26.53 -1.13 -7.64
N VAL A 299 26.38 -2.07 -8.58
CA VAL A 299 25.48 -3.23 -8.41
C VAL A 299 25.92 -4.07 -7.20
N SER A 300 27.22 -4.36 -7.10
CA SER A 300 27.78 -5.12 -5.98
C SER A 300 29.17 -4.61 -5.58
N GLU A 301 29.58 -4.93 -4.35
CA GLU A 301 30.89 -4.56 -3.81
C GLU A 301 32.02 -5.28 -4.53
N GLY A 302 33.12 -4.57 -4.76
CA GLY A 302 34.25 -5.12 -5.50
C GLY A 302 35.40 -4.14 -5.61
N TYR A 303 36.19 -4.25 -6.68
CA TYR A 303 37.37 -3.39 -6.89
C TYR A 303 37.05 -1.90 -6.82
N PHE A 304 35.95 -1.45 -7.44
CA PHE A 304 35.59 -0.03 -7.45
C PHE A 304 35.26 0.50 -6.06
N THR A 305 34.48 -0.23 -5.28
CA THR A 305 34.08 0.20 -3.93
C THR A 305 35.18 0.00 -2.90
N GLY A 306 35.97 -1.06 -3.02
CA GLY A 306 37.01 -1.40 -2.04
C GLY A 306 38.38 -0.75 -2.29
N LYS A 307 38.66 -0.29 -3.52
CA LYS A 307 40.00 0.23 -3.88
C LYS A 307 39.96 1.50 -4.74
N MET A 308 39.24 1.50 -5.87
CA MET A 308 39.30 2.63 -6.83
C MET A 308 38.78 3.92 -6.21
N ILE A 309 37.54 3.92 -5.70
CA ILE A 309 36.93 5.08 -5.07
C ILE A 309 37.71 5.50 -3.83
N PRO A 310 38.04 4.61 -2.87
CA PRO A 310 38.91 4.95 -1.74
C PRO A 310 40.24 5.59 -2.14
N GLY A 311 40.87 5.14 -3.23
CA GLY A 311 42.10 5.74 -3.74
C GLY A 311 41.92 7.17 -4.26
N LEU A 312 40.80 7.47 -4.92
CA LEU A 312 40.46 8.84 -5.34
C LEU A 312 40.07 9.76 -4.18
N LEU A 313 39.62 9.18 -3.07
CA LEU A 313 39.30 9.89 -1.83
C LEU A 313 40.51 10.01 -0.90
N GLU A 314 41.68 9.50 -1.29
CA GLU A 314 42.86 9.50 -0.44
C GLU A 314 43.25 10.94 -0.05
N ASN A 315 43.38 11.19 1.26
CA ASN A 315 43.64 12.51 1.85
C ASN A 315 42.49 13.53 1.77
N LEU A 316 41.29 13.12 1.38
CA LEU A 316 40.08 13.92 1.53
C LEU A 316 39.35 13.57 2.83
N THR A 317 38.60 14.52 3.38
CA THR A 317 37.71 14.30 4.52
C THR A 317 36.30 14.05 3.99
N CYS A 318 35.81 12.83 4.12
CA CYS A 318 34.45 12.44 3.73
C CYS A 318 34.00 11.19 4.51
N ALA A 319 32.68 10.94 4.55
CA ALA A 319 32.13 9.66 4.97
C ALA A 319 32.06 8.69 3.77
N TYR A 320 32.49 7.45 3.96
CA TYR A 320 32.49 6.39 2.94
C TYR A 320 32.64 5.02 3.60
N ASP A 321 31.79 4.06 3.28
CA ASP A 321 31.88 2.66 3.75
C ASP A 321 32.04 1.64 2.61
N GLY A 322 31.80 2.02 1.36
CA GLY A 322 31.87 1.14 0.20
C GLY A 322 30.61 0.31 -0.09
N SER A 323 29.53 0.52 0.66
CA SER A 323 28.28 -0.26 0.52
C SER A 323 27.65 -0.08 -0.87
N ALA A 324 27.42 -1.20 -1.57
CA ALA A 324 26.79 -1.23 -2.89
C ALA A 324 25.25 -1.40 -2.82
N LEU A 325 24.59 -1.50 -3.99
CA LEU A 325 23.14 -1.73 -4.09
C LEU A 325 22.76 -3.11 -3.52
N THR A 326 23.41 -4.18 -3.99
CA THR A 326 23.26 -5.50 -3.36
C THR A 326 24.03 -5.56 -2.04
N PRO A 327 23.56 -6.32 -1.03
CA PRO A 327 22.40 -7.22 -1.02
C PRO A 327 21.12 -6.57 -0.46
N HIS A 328 20.82 -5.31 -0.79
CA HIS A 328 19.61 -4.65 -0.27
C HIS A 328 18.34 -5.28 -0.89
N PRO A 329 17.28 -5.56 -0.11
CA PRO A 329 16.06 -6.24 -0.59
C PRO A 329 15.34 -5.50 -1.74
N ASN A 330 15.36 -4.16 -1.74
CA ASN A 330 14.86 -3.35 -2.86
C ASN A 330 15.42 -3.71 -4.25
N VAL A 331 16.54 -4.45 -4.34
CA VAL A 331 17.02 -4.97 -5.64
C VAL A 331 16.11 -6.07 -6.16
N ALA A 332 15.68 -7.02 -5.30
CA ALA A 332 14.74 -8.06 -5.67
C ALA A 332 13.36 -7.47 -6.00
N GLU A 333 12.84 -6.59 -5.13
CA GLU A 333 11.56 -5.89 -5.35
C GLU A 333 11.57 -5.07 -6.65
N TRP A 334 12.73 -4.51 -7.04
CA TRP A 334 12.84 -3.77 -8.30
C TRP A 334 12.72 -4.69 -9.50
N ILE A 335 13.33 -5.87 -9.46
CA ILE A 335 13.24 -6.83 -10.56
C ILE A 335 11.81 -7.37 -10.66
N GLU A 336 11.16 -7.63 -9.53
CA GLU A 336 9.76 -8.05 -9.49
C GLU A 336 8.83 -7.02 -10.13
N ILE A 337 8.94 -5.74 -9.73
CA ILE A 337 8.12 -4.67 -10.28
C ILE A 337 8.37 -4.52 -11.79
N VAL A 338 9.64 -4.40 -12.21
CA VAL A 338 9.97 -4.19 -13.63
C VAL A 338 9.59 -5.38 -14.51
N ALA A 339 9.70 -6.61 -14.00
CA ALA A 339 9.19 -7.78 -14.72
C ALA A 339 7.65 -7.74 -14.80
N ALA A 340 6.97 -7.37 -13.70
CA ALA A 340 5.51 -7.27 -13.65
C ALA A 340 4.95 -6.20 -14.58
N GLU A 341 5.69 -5.14 -14.90
CA GLU A 341 5.29 -4.16 -15.92
C GLU A 341 5.02 -4.82 -17.29
N GLU A 342 5.73 -5.90 -17.62
CA GLU A 342 5.65 -6.56 -18.93
C GLU A 342 4.66 -7.74 -18.98
N PHE A 343 4.35 -8.36 -17.84
CA PHE A 343 3.42 -9.50 -17.77
C PHE A 343 2.07 -9.21 -17.13
N THR A 344 1.89 -8.08 -16.44
CA THR A 344 0.62 -7.79 -15.78
C THR A 344 -0.43 -7.47 -16.85
N ASP A 345 -1.44 -8.33 -16.95
CA ASP A 345 -2.60 -8.04 -17.80
C ASP A 345 -3.40 -6.88 -17.18
N LEU A 346 -3.31 -5.72 -17.81
CA LEU A 346 -4.05 -4.50 -17.44
C LEU A 346 -5.30 -4.34 -18.32
N THR A 347 -6.02 -5.45 -18.50
CA THR A 347 -7.29 -5.55 -19.21
C THR A 347 -8.41 -5.98 -18.25
N LEU A 348 -9.57 -5.37 -18.41
CA LEU A 348 -10.79 -5.68 -17.67
C LEU A 348 -11.85 -6.17 -18.65
N ARG A 349 -12.35 -7.39 -18.43
CA ARG A 349 -13.39 -8.02 -19.26
C ARG A 349 -14.76 -7.79 -18.67
N ILE A 350 -15.71 -7.36 -19.48
CA ILE A 350 -17.09 -7.05 -19.06
C ILE A 350 -18.04 -7.20 -20.24
N ASP A 351 -19.27 -7.67 -20.03
CA ASP A 351 -20.28 -7.72 -21.09
C ASP A 351 -20.87 -6.32 -21.31
N ASP A 352 -21.01 -5.95 -22.58
CA ASP A 352 -21.64 -4.69 -22.98
C ASP A 352 -23.19 -4.76 -22.89
N GLU A 353 -23.86 -3.66 -23.26
CA GLU A 353 -25.32 -3.55 -23.23
C GLU A 353 -26.05 -4.57 -24.13
N THR A 354 -25.34 -5.16 -25.08
CA THR A 354 -25.84 -6.16 -26.02
C THR A 354 -25.54 -7.60 -25.58
N GLY A 355 -24.73 -7.77 -24.53
CA GLY A 355 -24.23 -9.05 -24.06
C GLY A 355 -23.03 -9.57 -24.86
N GLU A 356 -22.32 -8.68 -25.58
CA GLU A 356 -21.05 -9.00 -26.22
C GLU A 356 -19.89 -8.69 -25.26
N LEU A 357 -18.90 -9.59 -25.22
CA LEU A 357 -17.70 -9.43 -24.38
C LEU A 357 -16.88 -8.22 -24.85
N LEU A 358 -16.57 -7.33 -23.92
CA LEU A 358 -15.76 -6.13 -24.16
C LEU A 358 -14.54 -6.14 -23.23
N ASP A 359 -13.37 -6.00 -23.84
CA ASP A 359 -12.09 -5.84 -23.17
C ASP A 359 -11.78 -4.33 -23.06
N ILE A 360 -11.63 -3.82 -21.85
CA ILE A 360 -11.20 -2.45 -21.56
C ILE A 360 -9.77 -2.48 -21.04
N SER A 361 -8.83 -1.83 -21.72
CA SER A 361 -7.46 -1.70 -21.21
C SER A 361 -7.31 -0.49 -20.29
N LEU A 362 -6.28 -0.52 -19.42
CA LEU A 362 -5.88 0.66 -18.64
C LEU A 362 -5.53 1.85 -19.54
N ASP A 363 -4.96 1.61 -20.71
CA ASP A 363 -4.62 2.64 -21.68
C ASP A 363 -5.86 3.33 -22.27
N ASP A 364 -6.95 2.59 -22.50
CA ASP A 364 -8.22 3.17 -22.96
C ASP A 364 -8.78 4.14 -21.92
N VAL A 365 -8.79 3.74 -20.65
CA VAL A 365 -9.21 4.58 -19.52
C VAL A 365 -8.26 5.77 -19.34
N GLY A 366 -6.96 5.52 -19.41
CA GLY A 366 -5.91 6.54 -19.33
C GLY A 366 -6.03 7.58 -20.43
N ALA A 367 -6.36 7.18 -21.66
CA ALA A 367 -6.61 8.07 -22.78
C ALA A 367 -7.90 8.89 -22.60
N ALA A 368 -8.95 8.30 -22.03
CA ALA A 368 -10.19 8.99 -21.71
C ALA A 368 -10.00 10.07 -20.62
N HIS A 369 -9.26 9.76 -19.55
CA HIS A 369 -8.90 10.71 -18.49
C HIS A 369 -7.82 11.72 -18.92
N GLY A 370 -6.97 11.33 -19.88
CA GLY A 370 -5.86 12.11 -20.44
C GLY A 370 -4.47 11.73 -19.91
N HIS A 371 -4.37 10.91 -18.86
CA HIS A 371 -3.13 10.27 -18.39
C HIS A 371 -3.45 9.17 -17.36
N ILE A 372 -2.51 8.27 -17.09
CA ILE A 372 -2.64 7.28 -16.01
C ILE A 372 -2.04 7.87 -14.72
N CYS A 373 -2.91 8.42 -13.86
CA CYS A 373 -2.52 8.89 -12.53
C CYS A 373 -2.81 7.82 -11.45
N PRO A 374 -2.32 7.98 -10.20
CA PRO A 374 -2.60 7.02 -9.13
C PRO A 374 -4.09 6.75 -8.89
N CYS A 375 -4.96 7.75 -9.13
CA CYS A 375 -6.41 7.58 -8.99
C CYS A 375 -6.99 6.67 -10.08
N VAL A 376 -6.52 6.80 -11.32
CA VAL A 376 -6.93 5.93 -12.44
C VAL A 376 -6.44 4.50 -12.19
N ALA A 377 -5.16 4.35 -11.79
CA ALA A 377 -4.59 3.06 -11.44
C ALA A 377 -5.38 2.36 -10.32
N ALA A 378 -5.69 3.09 -9.24
CA ALA A 378 -6.45 2.57 -8.10
C ALA A 378 -7.86 2.11 -8.52
N ALA A 379 -8.61 2.96 -9.23
CA ALA A 379 -9.96 2.65 -9.68
C ALA A 379 -9.99 1.44 -10.64
N PHE A 380 -9.06 1.41 -11.60
CA PHE A 380 -8.98 0.32 -12.58
C PHE A 380 -8.62 -1.01 -11.92
N LYS A 381 -7.53 -1.05 -11.14
CA LYS A 381 -7.09 -2.27 -10.46
C LYS A 381 -8.10 -2.74 -9.40
N ALA A 382 -8.75 -1.82 -8.68
CA ALA A 382 -9.82 -2.19 -7.76
C ALA A 382 -11.00 -2.85 -8.49
N SER A 383 -11.36 -2.37 -9.69
CA SER A 383 -12.40 -2.98 -10.52
C SER A 383 -11.99 -4.37 -11.01
N GLN A 384 -10.74 -4.52 -11.48
CA GLN A 384 -10.20 -5.81 -11.89
C GLN A 384 -10.24 -6.81 -10.73
N THR A 385 -9.76 -6.40 -9.55
CA THR A 385 -9.79 -7.22 -8.33
C THR A 385 -11.22 -7.59 -7.91
N ALA A 386 -12.16 -6.64 -7.98
CA ALA A 386 -13.55 -6.91 -7.61
C ALA A 386 -14.21 -7.92 -8.54
N PHE A 387 -13.97 -7.81 -9.84
CA PHE A 387 -14.63 -8.65 -10.86
C PHE A 387 -14.20 -10.10 -10.76
N LEU A 388 -12.96 -10.35 -10.33
CA LEU A 388 -12.45 -11.70 -10.03
C LEU A 388 -13.15 -12.37 -8.84
N ALA A 389 -13.89 -11.62 -8.02
CA ALA A 389 -14.59 -12.16 -6.86
C ALA A 389 -15.98 -12.74 -7.21
N TRP A 390 -16.46 -12.56 -8.44
CA TRP A 390 -17.71 -13.11 -8.96
C TRP A 390 -17.47 -14.26 -9.95
N ASP A 391 -18.42 -15.18 -10.03
CA ASP A 391 -18.40 -16.27 -11.00
C ASP A 391 -18.88 -15.78 -12.37
N GLY A 392 -17.96 -15.73 -13.35
CA GLY A 392 -18.27 -15.38 -14.74
C GLY A 392 -18.00 -13.91 -15.09
N VAL A 393 -18.48 -13.49 -16.25
CA VAL A 393 -18.31 -12.11 -16.73
C VAL A 393 -19.55 -11.30 -16.37
N LEU A 394 -19.35 -10.16 -15.72
CA LEU A 394 -20.43 -9.27 -15.31
C LEU A 394 -20.91 -8.42 -16.50
N ALA A 395 -22.20 -8.14 -16.55
CA ALA A 395 -22.76 -7.18 -17.49
C ALA A 395 -22.63 -5.76 -16.93
N ARG A 396 -22.06 -4.83 -17.71
CA ARG A 396 -21.87 -3.44 -17.24
C ARG A 396 -23.16 -2.74 -16.83
N GLY A 397 -24.26 -3.06 -17.52
CA GLY A 397 -25.60 -2.54 -17.19
C GLY A 397 -26.21 -3.12 -15.92
N ASP A 398 -25.63 -4.19 -15.35
CA ASP A 398 -26.05 -4.82 -14.09
C ASP A 398 -25.13 -4.47 -12.92
N LEU A 399 -24.19 -3.54 -13.10
CA LEU A 399 -23.31 -3.07 -12.03
C LEU A 399 -23.69 -1.67 -11.53
N GLU A 400 -23.41 -1.44 -10.26
CA GLU A 400 -23.38 -0.14 -9.61
C GLU A 400 -22.06 -0.04 -8.82
N ILE A 401 -21.41 1.12 -8.86
CA ILE A 401 -20.15 1.37 -8.14
C ILE A 401 -20.33 2.55 -7.20
N VAL A 402 -20.03 2.34 -5.92
CA VAL A 402 -19.97 3.39 -4.90
C VAL A 402 -18.52 3.65 -4.53
N SER A 403 -18.03 4.84 -4.82
CA SER A 403 -16.66 5.29 -4.53
C SER A 403 -16.61 6.20 -3.31
N ALA A 404 -15.66 5.97 -2.41
CA ALA A 404 -15.35 6.87 -1.31
C ALA A 404 -14.45 8.05 -1.72
N HIS A 405 -14.08 8.17 -3.00
CA HIS A 405 -13.08 9.12 -3.48
C HIS A 405 -13.69 10.26 -4.34
N PRO A 406 -13.42 11.55 -4.05
CA PRO A 406 -14.03 12.68 -4.76
C PRO A 406 -13.28 13.10 -6.04
N SER A 407 -12.38 12.28 -6.59
CA SER A 407 -11.51 12.74 -7.69
C SER A 407 -12.03 12.34 -9.05
N ASP A 408 -11.89 13.24 -10.01
CA ASP A 408 -12.17 13.00 -11.43
C ASP A 408 -11.54 11.69 -11.95
N GLY A 409 -10.28 11.41 -11.61
CA GLY A 409 -9.62 10.17 -12.07
C GLY A 409 -10.27 8.86 -11.58
N HIS A 410 -10.98 8.86 -10.44
CA HIS A 410 -11.76 7.68 -10.02
C HIS A 410 -13.10 7.66 -10.74
N ASN A 411 -13.84 8.77 -10.70
CA ASN A 411 -15.17 8.87 -11.28
C ASN A 411 -15.15 8.59 -12.78
N GLU A 412 -14.27 9.25 -13.54
CA GLU A 412 -14.15 9.07 -14.99
C GLU A 412 -13.72 7.64 -15.34
N THR A 413 -12.92 6.98 -14.49
CA THR A 413 -12.57 5.56 -14.68
C THR A 413 -13.78 4.66 -14.53
N PHE A 414 -14.54 4.80 -13.43
CA PHE A 414 -15.72 3.98 -13.20
C PHE A 414 -16.83 4.24 -14.22
N GLU A 415 -17.06 5.52 -14.57
CA GLU A 415 -18.01 5.90 -15.62
C GLU A 415 -17.63 5.31 -16.98
N TYR A 416 -16.33 5.26 -17.30
CA TYR A 416 -15.85 4.64 -18.53
C TYR A 416 -16.09 3.12 -18.52
N ILE A 417 -15.77 2.45 -17.41
CA ILE A 417 -15.96 1.00 -17.26
C ILE A 417 -17.44 0.63 -17.40
N LEU A 418 -18.33 1.37 -16.75
CA LEU A 418 -19.78 1.11 -16.79
C LEU A 418 -20.47 1.64 -18.05
N ASN A 419 -19.85 2.59 -18.77
CA ASN A 419 -20.49 3.42 -19.79
C ASN A 419 -21.78 4.10 -19.30
N ALA A 420 -21.83 4.42 -18.00
CA ALA A 420 -22.99 5.02 -17.32
C ALA A 420 -22.52 5.86 -16.14
N SER A 421 -23.07 7.07 -15.98
CA SER A 421 -22.77 7.93 -14.82
C SER A 421 -23.81 7.85 -13.72
N GLU A 422 -25.03 7.42 -14.05
CA GLU A 422 -26.11 7.16 -13.11
C GLU A 422 -25.85 5.97 -12.17
N ASP A 423 -24.98 5.04 -12.59
CA ASP A 423 -24.60 3.84 -11.84
C ASP A 423 -23.27 4.03 -11.07
N VAL A 424 -22.72 5.25 -11.05
CA VAL A 424 -21.53 5.60 -10.27
C VAL A 424 -21.90 6.64 -9.21
N THR A 425 -21.81 6.26 -7.95
CA THR A 425 -22.11 7.14 -6.82
C THR A 425 -20.84 7.46 -6.03
N VAL A 426 -20.71 8.71 -5.56
CA VAL A 426 -19.63 9.12 -4.65
C VAL A 426 -20.19 9.35 -3.25
N GLU A 427 -19.76 8.53 -2.29
CA GLU A 427 -20.12 8.63 -0.87
C GLU A 427 -18.88 8.89 -0.04
N LEU A 428 -18.68 10.14 0.38
CA LEU A 428 -17.47 10.52 1.11
C LEU A 428 -17.54 10.14 2.60
N PRO A 429 -16.46 9.58 3.16
CA PRO A 429 -16.30 9.44 4.61
C PRO A 429 -16.45 10.78 5.32
N GLU A 430 -16.97 10.74 6.56
CA GLU A 430 -17.24 11.95 7.34
C GLU A 430 -15.95 12.79 7.53
N GLY A 431 -16.03 14.08 7.24
CA GLY A 431 -14.89 15.00 7.38
C GLY A 431 -13.89 14.97 6.21
N THR A 432 -14.15 14.19 5.15
CA THR A 432 -13.31 14.17 3.95
C THR A 432 -13.88 15.03 2.82
N ASP A 433 -13.00 15.54 1.96
CA ASP A 433 -13.34 16.32 0.77
C ASP A 433 -12.20 16.27 -0.28
N SER A 434 -12.35 16.97 -1.40
CA SER A 434 -11.33 17.02 -2.47
C SER A 434 -9.90 17.42 -2.02
N VAL A 435 -9.77 18.12 -0.91
CA VAL A 435 -8.53 18.58 -0.28
C VAL A 435 -8.13 17.67 0.88
N ASN A 436 -9.07 17.31 1.76
CA ASN A 436 -8.87 16.50 2.95
C ASN A 436 -9.21 15.04 2.65
N LEU A 437 -8.22 14.26 2.23
CA LEU A 437 -8.37 12.83 2.02
C LEU A 437 -7.64 12.03 3.09
N THR A 438 -8.11 10.82 3.32
CA THR A 438 -7.50 9.78 4.16
C THR A 438 -7.47 8.46 3.38
N VAL A 439 -6.93 7.40 3.99
CA VAL A 439 -6.98 6.05 3.41
C VAL A 439 -8.41 5.55 3.20
N GLU A 440 -9.37 6.00 4.03
CA GLU A 440 -10.80 5.63 3.90
C GLU A 440 -11.41 6.09 2.56
N ASN A 441 -10.81 7.07 1.90
CA ASN A 441 -11.24 7.50 0.57
C ASN A 441 -10.86 6.52 -0.54
N TYR A 442 -9.97 5.54 -0.28
CA TYR A 442 -9.60 4.49 -1.24
C TYR A 442 -10.37 3.20 -0.93
N ASN A 443 -11.70 3.34 -0.81
CA ASN A 443 -12.65 2.27 -0.59
C ASN A 443 -13.74 2.33 -1.67
N TYR A 444 -14.05 1.17 -2.24
CA TYR A 444 -14.97 1.04 -3.36
C TYR A 444 -15.91 -0.12 -3.11
N LYS A 445 -17.20 0.07 -3.37
CA LYS A 445 -18.20 -1.00 -3.34
C LYS A 445 -18.68 -1.24 -4.76
N PHE A 446 -18.59 -2.48 -5.20
CA PHE A 446 -19.10 -2.96 -6.46
C PHE A 446 -20.34 -3.79 -6.16
N ILE A 447 -21.46 -3.47 -6.79
CA ILE A 447 -22.77 -4.05 -6.48
C ILE A 447 -23.33 -4.66 -7.77
N GLU A 448 -23.63 -5.96 -7.75
CA GLU A 448 -24.38 -6.61 -8.81
C GLU A 448 -25.87 -6.40 -8.57
N LYS A 449 -26.53 -5.61 -9.42
CA LYS A 449 -27.91 -5.14 -9.22
C LYS A 449 -28.92 -6.29 -9.22
N SER A 450 -28.69 -7.34 -10.01
CA SER A 450 -29.61 -8.48 -10.13
C SER A 450 -29.64 -9.38 -8.89
N THR A 451 -28.50 -9.64 -8.27
CA THR A 451 -28.34 -10.50 -7.09
C THR A 451 -28.39 -9.71 -5.78
N GLY A 452 -27.94 -8.45 -5.82
CA GLY A 452 -27.65 -7.62 -4.66
C GLY A 452 -26.32 -7.97 -3.98
N ASP A 453 -25.49 -8.78 -4.62
CA ASP A 453 -24.16 -9.13 -4.11
C ASP A 453 -23.23 -7.93 -4.14
N VAL A 454 -22.41 -7.81 -3.10
CA VAL A 454 -21.52 -6.66 -2.92
C VAL A 454 -20.11 -7.16 -2.69
N VAL A 455 -19.18 -6.60 -3.47
CA VAL A 455 -17.74 -6.75 -3.30
C VAL A 455 -17.17 -5.41 -2.89
N VAL A 456 -16.49 -5.36 -1.75
CA VAL A 456 -15.83 -4.17 -1.23
C VAL A 456 -14.33 -4.33 -1.42
N VAL A 457 -13.71 -3.38 -2.10
CA VAL A 457 -12.26 -3.35 -2.32
C VAL A 457 -11.70 -2.09 -1.67
N SER A 458 -10.72 -2.26 -0.79
CA SER A 458 -10.03 -1.16 -0.11
C SER A 458 -8.54 -1.23 -0.37
N VAL A 459 -7.90 -0.11 -0.70
CA VAL A 459 -6.43 -0.07 -0.80
C VAL A 459 -5.81 -0.26 0.59
N ASN A 460 -4.78 -1.10 0.68
CA ASN A 460 -4.05 -1.32 1.92
C ASN A 460 -3.31 -0.03 2.35
N GLU A 461 -3.42 0.33 3.63
CA GLU A 461 -2.89 1.59 4.16
C GLU A 461 -1.36 1.67 4.09
N GLU A 462 -0.69 0.51 4.13
CA GLU A 462 0.76 0.38 4.07
C GLU A 462 1.35 0.79 2.71
N LEU A 463 0.52 0.97 1.67
CA LEU A 463 0.99 1.50 0.39
C LEU A 463 1.29 3.00 0.44
N PHE A 464 0.72 3.72 1.40
CA PHE A 464 0.88 5.17 1.51
C PHE A 464 2.08 5.48 2.40
N GLN A 465 3.03 6.25 1.85
CA GLN A 465 4.14 6.78 2.63
C GLN A 465 3.63 7.66 3.80
N ASP A 466 4.37 7.69 4.91
CA ASP A 466 4.05 8.55 6.04
C ASP A 466 3.87 10.02 5.60
N GLY A 467 2.80 10.65 6.09
CA GLY A 467 2.47 12.03 5.73
C GLY A 467 1.98 12.25 4.30
N PHE A 468 1.73 11.20 3.49
CA PHE A 468 1.26 11.33 2.10
C PHE A 468 0.05 12.26 1.94
N PHE A 469 -0.98 12.07 2.78
CA PHE A 469 -2.21 12.85 2.73
C PHE A 469 -2.01 14.32 3.18
N GLU A 470 -1.16 14.56 4.17
CA GLU A 470 -0.81 15.91 4.59
C GLU A 470 -0.06 16.65 3.48
N MET A 471 0.93 15.99 2.88
CA MET A 471 1.71 16.56 1.78
C MET A 471 0.82 16.84 0.55
N ARG A 472 -0.11 15.95 0.24
CA ARG A 472 -1.16 16.17 -0.77
C ARG A 472 -1.97 17.43 -0.46
N LYS A 473 -2.46 17.57 0.77
CA LYS A 473 -3.25 18.73 1.21
C LYS A 473 -2.47 20.04 1.06
N ARG A 474 -1.20 20.05 1.45
CA ARG A 474 -0.31 21.22 1.28
C ARG A 474 -0.10 21.56 -0.19
N CYS A 475 0.09 20.56 -1.04
CA CYS A 475 0.19 20.76 -2.49
C CYS A 475 -1.10 21.33 -3.08
N LYS A 476 -2.26 20.79 -2.70
CA LYS A 476 -3.58 21.24 -3.19
C LYS A 476 -3.95 22.64 -2.72
N THR A 477 -3.53 23.04 -1.53
CA THR A 477 -3.77 24.40 -0.99
C THR A 477 -2.72 25.43 -1.42
N GLY A 478 -1.71 25.01 -2.18
CA GLY A 478 -0.68 25.91 -2.73
C GLY A 478 0.36 26.40 -1.72
N VAL A 479 0.39 25.83 -0.51
CA VAL A 479 1.33 26.19 0.56
C VAL A 479 2.61 25.34 0.55
N ALA A 480 2.63 24.26 -0.24
CA ALA A 480 3.78 23.36 -0.31
C ALA A 480 5.04 24.02 -0.90
N THR A 481 6.20 23.72 -0.31
CA THR A 481 7.52 24.10 -0.82
C THR A 481 7.86 23.38 -2.14
N PRO A 482 8.88 23.82 -2.89
CA PRO A 482 9.34 23.09 -4.08
C PRO A 482 9.77 21.64 -3.80
N ASP A 483 10.43 21.38 -2.68
CA ASP A 483 10.82 20.03 -2.27
C ASP A 483 9.60 19.19 -1.89
N GLU A 484 8.64 19.74 -1.14
CA GLU A 484 7.37 19.03 -0.83
C GLU A 484 6.60 18.67 -2.09
N LYS A 485 6.61 19.53 -3.13
CA LYS A 485 5.99 19.22 -4.42
C LYS A 485 6.73 18.11 -5.16
N SER A 486 8.05 18.08 -5.08
CA SER A 486 8.90 17.08 -5.73
C SER A 486 8.78 15.72 -5.03
N ALA A 487 8.80 15.71 -3.70
CA ALA A 487 8.53 14.54 -2.87
C ALA A 487 7.11 14.02 -3.15
N PHE A 488 6.08 14.88 -3.19
CA PHE A 488 4.74 14.43 -3.51
C PHE A 488 4.63 13.86 -4.94
N LYS A 489 5.40 14.39 -5.90
CA LYS A 489 5.47 13.81 -7.25
C LYS A 489 6.09 12.41 -7.22
N LEU A 490 7.17 12.23 -6.44
CA LEU A 490 7.82 10.93 -6.24
C LEU A 490 6.87 9.94 -5.58
N ALA A 491 6.26 10.29 -4.44
CA ALA A 491 5.32 9.41 -3.73
C ALA A 491 4.10 9.00 -4.59
N LYS A 492 3.63 9.87 -5.49
CA LYS A 492 2.60 9.49 -6.47
C LYS A 492 3.10 8.49 -7.51
N LYS A 493 4.35 8.61 -7.99
CA LYS A 493 4.94 7.64 -8.91
C LYS A 493 5.00 6.27 -8.23
N GLU A 494 5.52 6.22 -7.01
CA GLU A 494 5.62 5.00 -6.19
C GLU A 494 4.25 4.36 -5.97
N LEU A 495 3.26 5.13 -5.49
CA LEU A 495 1.92 4.62 -5.24
C LEU A 495 1.27 4.05 -6.51
N LYS A 496 1.46 4.72 -7.66
CA LYS A 496 0.93 4.25 -8.94
C LYS A 496 1.54 2.92 -9.35
N GLU A 497 2.87 2.80 -9.32
CA GLU A 497 3.57 1.56 -9.71
C GLU A 497 3.23 0.41 -8.75
N LYS A 498 3.21 0.67 -7.44
CA LYS A 498 2.78 -0.32 -6.44
C LYS A 498 1.38 -0.84 -6.70
N ILE A 499 0.41 0.04 -6.97
CA ILE A 499 -0.97 -0.37 -7.25
C ILE A 499 -1.08 -1.24 -8.51
N LEU A 500 -0.30 -0.92 -9.54
CA LEU A 500 -0.38 -1.62 -10.82
C LEU A 500 0.28 -3.00 -10.79
N TYR A 501 1.43 -3.10 -10.12
CA TYR A 501 2.38 -4.19 -10.34
C TYR A 501 2.71 -5.05 -9.12
N LEU A 502 2.35 -4.63 -7.90
CA LEU A 502 2.39 -5.55 -6.76
C LEU A 502 1.22 -6.54 -6.82
N PRO A 503 1.35 -7.72 -6.17
CA PRO A 503 0.26 -8.68 -6.03
C PRO A 503 -1.01 -8.04 -5.46
N ALA A 504 -2.18 -8.43 -5.99
CA ALA A 504 -3.45 -7.77 -5.67
C ALA A 504 -3.79 -7.87 -4.17
N GLU A 505 -3.38 -8.96 -3.52
CA GLU A 505 -3.51 -9.23 -2.09
C GLU A 505 -2.65 -8.33 -1.19
N GLU A 506 -1.55 -7.79 -1.71
CA GLU A 506 -0.73 -6.80 -1.00
C GLU A 506 -1.30 -5.39 -1.16
N VAL A 507 -1.87 -5.12 -2.34
CA VAL A 507 -2.45 -3.82 -2.70
C VAL A 507 -3.83 -3.62 -2.09
N PHE A 508 -4.68 -4.65 -2.07
CA PHE A 508 -6.09 -4.54 -1.76
C PHE A 508 -6.56 -5.51 -0.67
N LYS A 509 -7.41 -5.00 0.22
CA LYS A 509 -8.26 -5.79 1.11
C LYS A 509 -9.63 -5.94 0.46
N VAL A 510 -10.03 -7.18 0.18
CA VAL A 510 -11.32 -7.51 -0.43
C VAL A 510 -12.25 -8.12 0.62
N SER A 511 -13.49 -7.65 0.70
CA SER A 511 -14.52 -8.23 1.55
C SER A 511 -15.86 -8.30 0.82
N GLY A 512 -16.54 -9.45 0.92
CA GLY A 512 -17.66 -9.78 0.03
C GLY A 512 -17.13 -10.23 -1.34
N GLY A 513 -17.61 -11.38 -1.82
CA GLY A 513 -17.02 -12.10 -2.96
C GLY A 513 -16.85 -13.59 -2.65
N GLY A 514 -17.01 -14.46 -3.65
CA GLY A 514 -17.29 -15.90 -3.54
C GLY A 514 -16.17 -16.83 -3.01
N GLY A 515 -15.44 -16.48 -1.94
CA GLY A 515 -14.61 -17.44 -1.19
C GLY A 515 -15.38 -17.97 0.02
N ALA A 516 -15.54 -19.30 0.17
CA ALA A 516 -16.30 -19.87 1.29
C ALA A 516 -15.77 -19.38 2.64
N LEU A 517 -16.66 -18.81 3.46
CA LEU A 517 -16.40 -18.38 4.82
C LEU A 517 -15.70 -19.53 5.57
N SER A 518 -14.60 -19.27 6.29
CA SER A 518 -13.99 -20.35 7.07
C SER A 518 -14.93 -20.82 8.18
N PRO A 519 -14.88 -22.11 8.60
CA PRO A 519 -15.72 -22.59 9.70
C PRO A 519 -15.54 -21.77 10.98
N GLU A 520 -14.32 -21.33 11.28
CA GLU A 520 -13.99 -20.54 12.47
C GLU A 520 -14.65 -19.15 12.41
N GLU A 521 -14.65 -18.50 11.25
CA GLU A 521 -15.34 -17.23 11.03
C GLU A 521 -16.85 -17.38 11.13
N LEU A 522 -17.43 -18.47 10.62
CA LEU A 522 -18.85 -18.76 10.80
C LEU A 522 -19.21 -18.85 12.29
N PHE A 523 -18.53 -19.71 13.04
CA PHE A 523 -18.86 -19.93 14.46
C PHE A 523 -18.60 -18.68 15.31
N LYS A 524 -17.60 -17.87 14.95
CA LYS A 524 -17.36 -16.56 15.56
C LYS A 524 -18.52 -15.59 15.30
N SER A 525 -19.01 -15.51 14.06
CA SER A 525 -20.12 -14.63 13.67
C SER A 525 -21.47 -15.07 14.24
N LEU A 526 -21.69 -16.36 14.42
CA LEU A 526 -22.92 -16.88 15.02
C LEU A 526 -22.99 -16.69 16.55
N ALA A 527 -21.84 -16.53 17.22
CA ALA A 527 -21.74 -16.52 18.68
C ALA A 527 -22.58 -15.40 19.34
N GLY A 528 -22.95 -15.64 20.59
CA GLY A 528 -23.68 -14.67 21.40
C GLY A 528 -25.20 -14.74 21.23
N GLU A 529 -25.89 -13.75 21.80
CA GLU A 529 -27.34 -13.65 21.76
C GLU A 529 -27.81 -12.69 20.67
N TRP A 530 -28.77 -13.12 19.86
CA TRP A 530 -29.31 -12.43 18.70
C TRP A 530 -30.84 -12.35 18.83
N ALA A 531 -31.41 -11.15 18.79
CA ALA A 531 -32.85 -10.96 18.63
C ALA A 531 -33.17 -11.04 17.15
N PHE A 532 -34.28 -11.68 16.79
CA PHE A 532 -34.73 -11.71 15.41
C PHE A 532 -36.20 -11.35 15.27
N GLU A 533 -36.51 -10.80 14.11
CA GLU A 533 -37.86 -10.49 13.68
C GLU A 533 -38.04 -10.80 12.20
N GLY A 534 -39.25 -11.18 11.81
CA GLY A 534 -39.53 -11.56 10.44
C GLY A 534 -40.94 -12.09 10.26
N SER A 535 -41.14 -12.81 9.16
CA SER A 535 -42.44 -13.40 8.85
C SER A 535 -42.32 -14.64 7.98
N MET A 536 -43.33 -15.51 8.08
CA MET A 536 -43.54 -16.64 7.19
C MET A 536 -44.77 -16.39 6.34
N ILE A 537 -44.67 -16.67 5.04
CA ILE A 537 -45.73 -16.56 4.05
C ILE A 537 -46.19 -17.98 3.72
N LEU A 538 -47.46 -18.29 4.00
CA LEU A 538 -48.09 -19.57 3.69
C LEU A 538 -49.34 -19.31 2.86
N GLY A 539 -49.26 -19.52 1.55
CA GLY A 539 -50.30 -19.09 0.61
C GLY A 539 -50.48 -17.56 0.64
N ASN A 540 -51.64 -17.07 1.08
CA ASN A 540 -51.93 -15.64 1.22
C ASN A 540 -51.75 -15.11 2.66
N ASP A 541 -51.44 -15.99 3.62
CA ASP A 541 -51.32 -15.62 5.04
C ASP A 541 -49.87 -15.21 5.35
N ILE A 542 -49.70 -14.05 6.00
CA ILE A 542 -48.41 -13.58 6.53
C ILE A 542 -48.44 -13.76 8.05
N ILE A 543 -47.56 -14.61 8.56
CA ILE A 543 -47.47 -14.97 9.97
C ILE A 543 -46.19 -14.32 10.55
N PRO A 544 -46.32 -13.33 11.47
CA PRO A 544 -45.15 -12.69 12.07
C PRO A 544 -44.42 -13.64 13.02
N ILE A 545 -43.09 -13.55 13.00
CA ILE A 545 -42.18 -14.33 13.83
C ILE A 545 -41.21 -13.35 14.51
N ASN A 546 -40.99 -13.49 15.81
CA ASN A 546 -39.92 -12.80 16.52
C ASN A 546 -39.41 -13.65 17.68
N GLY A 547 -38.17 -13.43 18.10
CA GLY A 547 -37.55 -14.25 19.14
C GLY A 547 -36.12 -13.84 19.46
N THR A 548 -35.45 -14.69 20.23
CA THR A 548 -34.01 -14.63 20.47
C THR A 548 -33.36 -15.98 20.16
N ARG A 549 -32.11 -15.93 19.72
CA ARG A 549 -31.24 -17.08 19.46
C ARG A 549 -29.92 -16.83 20.17
N THR A 550 -29.50 -17.75 21.03
CA THR A 550 -28.21 -17.67 21.71
C THR A 550 -27.32 -18.83 21.29
N PHE A 551 -26.16 -18.53 20.70
CA PHE A 551 -25.10 -19.51 20.47
C PHE A 551 -24.03 -19.41 21.56
N THR A 552 -23.74 -20.53 22.21
CA THR A 552 -22.70 -20.70 23.22
C THR A 552 -21.61 -21.57 22.64
N SER A 553 -20.45 -20.97 22.33
CA SER A 553 -19.30 -21.71 21.80
C SER A 553 -18.88 -22.84 22.76
N THR A 554 -18.70 -24.03 22.20
CA THR A 554 -18.14 -25.22 22.88
C THR A 554 -16.74 -25.54 22.37
N GLY A 555 -16.31 -24.90 21.28
CA GLY A 555 -15.01 -25.00 20.64
C GLY A 555 -14.85 -23.99 19.50
N PRO A 556 -13.71 -23.97 18.78
CA PRO A 556 -13.44 -23.03 17.68
C PRO A 556 -14.45 -23.16 16.52
N VAL A 557 -14.94 -24.37 16.29
CA VAL A 557 -15.87 -24.74 15.20
C VAL A 557 -17.07 -25.53 15.71
N SER A 558 -17.50 -25.24 16.95
CA SER A 558 -18.67 -25.90 17.56
C SER A 558 -19.35 -25.01 18.60
N ALA A 559 -20.68 -25.12 18.69
CA ALA A 559 -21.49 -24.37 19.65
C ALA A 559 -22.78 -25.10 20.00
N ASP A 560 -23.27 -24.89 21.22
CA ASP A 560 -24.65 -25.20 21.59
C ASP A 560 -25.52 -23.97 21.38
N PHE A 561 -26.80 -24.15 21.07
CA PHE A 561 -27.71 -23.03 20.88
C PHE A 561 -29.08 -23.22 21.51
N ILE A 562 -29.73 -22.08 21.79
CA ILE A 562 -31.10 -21.99 22.28
C ILE A 562 -31.84 -20.97 21.39
N VAL A 563 -32.98 -21.36 20.83
CA VAL A 563 -33.87 -20.46 20.08
C VAL A 563 -35.19 -20.34 20.83
N ALA A 564 -35.57 -19.14 21.23
CA ALA A 564 -36.86 -18.86 21.87
C ALA A 564 -37.65 -17.88 21.01
N TYR A 565 -38.85 -18.26 20.57
CA TYR A 565 -39.60 -17.44 19.60
C TYR A 565 -41.10 -17.49 19.78
N LYS A 566 -41.74 -16.46 19.23
CA LYS A 566 -43.18 -16.30 19.12
C LYS A 566 -43.58 -16.24 17.66
N MET A 567 -44.55 -17.08 17.29
CA MET A 567 -45.12 -17.14 15.96
C MET A 567 -46.64 -16.99 16.08
N GLY A 568 -47.17 -15.86 15.59
CA GLY A 568 -48.55 -15.48 15.86
C GLY A 568 -48.85 -15.39 17.37
N GLU A 569 -49.74 -16.24 17.88
CA GLU A 569 -50.10 -16.29 19.32
C GLU A 569 -49.35 -17.40 20.11
N THR A 570 -48.49 -18.20 19.47
CA THR A 570 -47.79 -19.32 20.13
C THR A 570 -46.35 -18.96 20.49
N GLU A 571 -45.93 -19.24 21.72
CA GLU A 571 -44.54 -19.12 22.20
C GLU A 571 -43.91 -20.52 22.36
N THR A 572 -42.65 -20.68 21.94
CA THR A 572 -41.90 -21.95 21.95
C THR A 572 -40.40 -21.70 22.16
N ALA A 573 -39.67 -22.70 22.66
CA ALA A 573 -38.21 -22.67 22.78
C ALA A 573 -37.62 -24.03 22.41
N GLU A 574 -36.53 -24.01 21.66
CA GLU A 574 -35.80 -25.16 21.11
C GLU A 574 -34.31 -25.06 21.48
N THR A 575 -33.64 -26.19 21.56
CA THR A 575 -32.21 -26.28 21.90
C THR A 575 -31.52 -27.29 20.99
N GLY A 576 -30.32 -26.98 20.53
CA GLY A 576 -29.54 -27.83 19.66
C GLY A 576 -28.04 -27.62 19.78
N SER A 577 -27.30 -28.30 18.92
CA SER A 577 -25.84 -28.16 18.81
C SER A 577 -25.44 -28.05 17.34
N ALA A 578 -24.45 -27.23 17.05
CA ALA A 578 -23.86 -27.10 15.72
C ALA A 578 -22.35 -27.34 15.78
N TRP A 579 -21.78 -28.01 14.78
CA TRP A 579 -20.34 -28.23 14.66
C TRP A 579 -19.90 -28.36 13.20
N TRP A 580 -18.63 -28.09 12.91
CA TRP A 580 -18.04 -28.41 11.63
C TRP A 580 -17.71 -29.90 11.53
N ASP A 581 -18.30 -30.62 10.57
CA ASP A 581 -17.97 -32.02 10.27
C ASP A 581 -16.84 -32.07 9.25
N GLY A 582 -15.60 -32.19 9.74
CA GLY A 582 -14.41 -32.20 8.90
C GLY A 582 -14.29 -33.42 7.97
N GLU A 583 -15.06 -34.51 8.16
CA GLU A 583 -15.08 -35.62 7.20
C GLU A 583 -15.98 -35.34 6.00
N ARG A 584 -17.01 -34.51 6.21
CA ARG A 584 -17.98 -34.14 5.17
C ARG A 584 -17.74 -32.77 4.57
N GLU A 585 -16.90 -31.96 5.21
CA GLU A 585 -16.67 -30.55 4.88
C GLU A 585 -18.00 -29.77 4.88
N GLN A 586 -18.83 -30.03 5.89
CA GLN A 586 -20.15 -29.42 6.02
C GLN A 586 -20.43 -28.98 7.46
N LEU A 587 -21.23 -27.92 7.60
CA LEU A 587 -21.79 -27.51 8.88
C LEU A 587 -22.87 -28.51 9.28
N ALA A 588 -22.69 -29.17 10.42
CA ALA A 588 -23.69 -30.04 11.01
C ALA A 588 -24.50 -29.30 12.06
N ILE A 589 -25.83 -29.35 11.96
CA ILE A 589 -26.77 -28.78 12.93
C ILE A 589 -27.65 -29.91 13.46
N LYS A 590 -27.74 -30.04 14.78
CA LYS A 590 -28.53 -31.06 15.45
C LYS A 590 -29.60 -30.43 16.33
N GLU A 591 -30.85 -30.76 16.02
CA GLU A 591 -32.01 -30.46 16.85
C GLU A 591 -32.79 -31.73 17.18
N GLY A 592 -32.99 -32.02 18.47
CA GLY A 592 -33.57 -33.27 18.90
C GLY A 592 -32.72 -34.50 18.50
N ASP A 593 -33.30 -35.41 17.72
CA ASP A 593 -32.66 -36.67 17.28
C ASP A 593 -32.12 -36.60 15.84
N GLU A 594 -32.36 -35.51 15.11
CA GLU A 594 -32.00 -35.37 13.69
C GLU A 594 -30.78 -34.44 13.51
N ILE A 595 -29.97 -34.74 12.50
CA ILE A 595 -28.77 -33.97 12.14
C ILE A 595 -28.91 -33.53 10.68
N GLU A 596 -28.78 -32.23 10.45
CA GLU A 596 -28.73 -31.62 9.13
C GLU A 596 -27.30 -31.23 8.75
N TYR A 597 -27.08 -31.11 7.44
CA TYR A 597 -25.82 -30.70 6.87
C TYR A 597 -26.02 -29.54 5.90
N SER A 598 -25.24 -28.48 6.09
CA SER A 598 -25.27 -27.25 5.29
C SER A 598 -23.90 -27.00 4.68
N ASN A 599 -23.88 -26.47 3.46
CA ASN A 599 -22.66 -26.00 2.81
C ASN A 599 -22.35 -24.58 3.29
N LEU A 600 -21.07 -24.25 3.46
CA LEU A 600 -20.68 -22.87 3.69
C LEU A 600 -20.79 -22.07 2.40
N THR A 601 -21.27 -20.84 2.53
CA THR A 601 -21.21 -19.83 1.47
C THR A 601 -20.15 -18.80 1.85
N SER A 602 -19.90 -17.82 0.99
CA SER A 602 -18.89 -16.79 1.27
C SER A 602 -19.18 -15.91 2.47
N ASN A 603 -20.43 -15.90 2.92
CA ASN A 603 -20.90 -15.07 4.02
C ASN A 603 -21.93 -15.80 4.88
N GLY A 604 -21.87 -17.13 4.98
CA GLY A 604 -22.79 -17.88 5.84
C GLY A 604 -22.91 -19.34 5.47
N TYR A 605 -24.15 -19.84 5.37
CA TYR A 605 -24.40 -21.23 4.98
C TYR A 605 -25.72 -21.38 4.23
N GLU A 606 -25.83 -22.47 3.47
CA GLU A 606 -27.05 -22.89 2.81
C GLU A 606 -27.29 -24.39 2.90
N SER A 607 -28.55 -24.81 2.88
CA SER A 607 -28.93 -26.22 2.86
C SER A 607 -30.09 -26.47 1.90
N ARG A 608 -30.12 -27.68 1.35
CA ARG A 608 -31.16 -28.10 0.41
C ARG A 608 -31.57 -29.54 0.64
N ALA A 609 -32.87 -29.77 0.83
CA ALA A 609 -33.40 -31.07 1.17
C ALA A 609 -34.69 -31.44 0.44
N VAL A 610 -34.88 -32.71 0.11
CA VAL A 610 -36.13 -33.20 -0.49
C VAL A 610 -37.01 -33.87 0.57
N LEU A 611 -38.17 -33.26 0.84
CA LEU A 611 -39.17 -33.72 1.81
C LEU A 611 -40.23 -34.53 1.07
N LYS A 612 -40.06 -35.86 0.98
CA LYS A 612 -40.93 -36.72 0.17
C LYS A 612 -42.39 -36.76 0.64
N ASP A 613 -42.61 -36.59 1.94
CA ASP A 613 -43.93 -36.62 2.56
C ASP A 613 -44.57 -35.22 2.71
N GLY A 614 -43.91 -34.18 2.18
CA GLY A 614 -44.29 -32.78 2.37
C GLY A 614 -43.97 -32.25 3.76
N ILE A 615 -44.71 -31.22 4.18
CA ILE A 615 -44.65 -30.63 5.52
C ILE A 615 -46.06 -30.69 6.12
N PRO A 616 -46.47 -31.86 6.66
CA PRO A 616 -47.83 -32.09 7.17
C PRO A 616 -48.28 -31.04 8.18
N GLU A 617 -47.34 -30.48 8.92
CA GLU A 617 -47.57 -29.48 9.95
C GLU A 617 -47.99 -28.11 9.39
N LEU A 618 -47.52 -27.76 8.18
CA LEU A 618 -48.01 -26.61 7.40
C LEU A 618 -49.21 -26.96 6.52
N ASN A 619 -49.76 -28.17 6.67
CA ASN A 619 -50.81 -28.71 5.80
C ASN A 619 -50.35 -28.85 4.33
N ILE A 620 -49.04 -29.03 4.11
CA ILE A 620 -48.43 -29.31 2.81
C ILE A 620 -48.25 -30.83 2.71
N SER A 621 -49.06 -31.48 1.87
CA SER A 621 -49.06 -32.96 1.73
C SER A 621 -48.45 -33.43 0.41
N VAL A 622 -47.74 -32.54 -0.28
CA VAL A 622 -47.02 -32.82 -1.53
C VAL A 622 -45.53 -32.75 -1.26
N ALA A 623 -44.75 -33.54 -1.99
CA ALA A 623 -43.29 -33.49 -1.87
C ALA A 623 -42.77 -32.09 -2.21
N VAL A 624 -41.84 -31.60 -1.39
CA VAL A 624 -41.22 -30.28 -1.56
C VAL A 624 -39.70 -30.37 -1.49
N VAL A 625 -39.04 -29.38 -2.06
CA VAL A 625 -37.65 -29.06 -1.83
C VAL A 625 -37.62 -27.96 -0.77
N SER A 626 -36.99 -28.24 0.37
CA SER A 626 -36.68 -27.27 1.42
C SER A 626 -35.34 -26.63 1.10
N GLU A 627 -35.31 -25.30 1.06
CA GLU A 627 -34.12 -24.50 0.81
C GLU A 627 -33.96 -23.51 1.96
N GLU A 628 -32.85 -23.60 2.69
CA GLU A 628 -32.49 -22.66 3.76
C GLU A 628 -31.20 -21.94 3.40
N SER A 629 -31.12 -20.66 3.73
CA SER A 629 -29.85 -19.95 3.77
C SER A 629 -29.79 -18.98 4.95
N LEU A 630 -28.60 -18.82 5.51
CA LEU A 630 -28.25 -17.75 6.43
C LEU A 630 -27.11 -16.94 5.83
N THR A 631 -27.31 -15.64 5.74
CA THR A 631 -26.35 -14.66 5.20
C THR A 631 -25.96 -13.69 6.31
N ILE A 632 -24.68 -13.58 6.58
CA ILE A 632 -24.05 -12.59 7.45
C ILE A 632 -23.77 -11.36 6.58
N LEU A 633 -24.46 -10.25 6.87
CA LEU A 633 -24.29 -9.01 6.11
C LEU A 633 -23.17 -8.15 6.71
N ASP A 634 -23.08 -8.13 8.03
CA ASP A 634 -22.07 -7.43 8.83
C ASP A 634 -22.06 -7.99 10.27
N ASP A 635 -21.18 -7.48 11.13
CA ASP A 635 -21.07 -7.87 12.55
C ASP A 635 -22.35 -7.62 13.38
N MET A 636 -23.31 -6.86 12.85
CA MET A 636 -24.52 -6.41 13.52
C MET A 636 -25.81 -6.98 12.91
N THR A 637 -25.72 -7.67 11.77
CA THR A 637 -26.89 -8.05 10.96
C THR A 637 -26.70 -9.40 10.27
N GLN A 638 -27.67 -10.30 10.49
CA GLN A 638 -27.77 -11.56 9.74
C GLN A 638 -29.18 -11.74 9.19
N VAL A 639 -29.31 -12.42 8.06
CA VAL A 639 -30.60 -12.68 7.42
C VAL A 639 -30.70 -14.17 7.14
N MET A 640 -31.75 -14.81 7.66
CA MET A 640 -32.11 -16.18 7.31
C MET A 640 -33.29 -16.16 6.36
N LYS A 641 -33.20 -16.94 5.28
CA LYS A 641 -34.28 -17.21 4.34
C LYS A 641 -34.56 -18.71 4.34
N TRP A 642 -35.82 -19.06 4.23
CA TRP A 642 -36.25 -20.44 4.09
C TRP A 642 -37.38 -20.52 3.07
N SER A 643 -37.45 -21.59 2.28
CA SER A 643 -38.58 -21.84 1.39
C SER A 643 -38.86 -23.33 1.19
N ALA A 644 -40.14 -23.65 0.94
CA ALA A 644 -40.61 -24.95 0.55
C ALA A 644 -41.20 -24.87 -0.86
N VAL A 645 -40.51 -25.45 -1.83
CA VAL A 645 -40.86 -25.40 -3.26
C VAL A 645 -41.39 -26.76 -3.72
N ASN A 646 -42.55 -26.81 -4.35
CA ASN A 646 -43.06 -28.09 -4.87
C ASN A 646 -42.24 -28.58 -6.08
N MET A 647 -42.47 -29.82 -6.51
CA MET A 647 -41.74 -30.40 -7.66
C MET A 647 -42.01 -29.71 -9.01
N ASN A 648 -42.97 -28.78 -9.08
CA ASN A 648 -43.25 -27.96 -10.26
C ASN A 648 -42.58 -26.58 -10.20
N GLY A 649 -41.82 -26.28 -9.14
CA GLY A 649 -41.15 -24.99 -8.95
C GLY A 649 -42.00 -23.91 -8.27
N GLU A 650 -43.19 -24.24 -7.73
CA GLU A 650 -44.02 -23.27 -7.02
C GLU A 650 -43.66 -23.24 -5.53
N THR A 651 -43.34 -22.04 -5.00
CA THR A 651 -43.13 -21.82 -3.57
C THR A 651 -44.46 -21.94 -2.81
N LEU A 652 -44.58 -22.97 -1.97
CA LEU A 652 -45.76 -23.21 -1.14
C LEU A 652 -45.69 -22.46 0.19
N CYS A 653 -44.48 -22.26 0.70
CA CYS A 653 -44.21 -21.51 1.92
C CYS A 653 -42.84 -20.86 1.85
N SER A 654 -42.66 -19.69 2.47
CA SER A 654 -41.34 -19.06 2.62
C SER A 654 -41.24 -18.25 3.90
N GLY A 655 -40.08 -18.24 4.54
CA GLY A 655 -39.77 -17.44 5.71
C GLY A 655 -38.59 -16.52 5.47
N LYS A 656 -38.61 -15.33 6.09
CA LYS A 656 -37.45 -14.44 6.19
C LYS A 656 -37.34 -13.90 7.60
N LEU A 657 -36.18 -14.06 8.22
CA LEU A 657 -35.85 -13.56 9.56
C LEU A 657 -34.62 -12.66 9.48
N THR A 658 -34.65 -11.53 10.16
CA THR A 658 -33.51 -10.63 10.33
C THR A 658 -33.07 -10.68 11.78
N PHE A 659 -31.79 -10.94 12.02
CA PHE A 659 -31.16 -11.03 13.33
C PHE A 659 -30.34 -9.77 13.62
N LYS A 660 -30.38 -9.32 14.88
CA LYS A 660 -29.55 -8.26 15.44
C LYS A 660 -29.01 -8.70 16.80
N PRO A 661 -27.77 -8.37 17.18
CA PRO A 661 -27.22 -8.78 18.46
C PRO A 661 -28.02 -8.17 19.61
N VAL A 662 -28.39 -8.99 20.59
CA VAL A 662 -28.94 -8.52 21.86
C VAL A 662 -27.80 -7.91 22.64
N ALA A 663 -27.86 -6.60 22.88
CA ALA A 663 -26.83 -5.86 23.57
C ALA A 663 -26.64 -6.35 25.02
N HIS A 664 -25.84 -7.39 25.22
CA HIS A 664 -25.20 -7.68 26.49
C HIS A 664 -23.91 -6.86 26.54
N LYS A 665 -23.98 -5.69 27.16
CA LYS A 665 -22.80 -4.88 27.48
C LYS A 665 -21.91 -5.65 28.46
N THR A 666 -20.96 -6.41 27.94
CA THR A 666 -19.71 -6.72 28.61
C THR A 666 -18.56 -6.47 27.66
N ALA A 667 -18.36 -5.19 27.35
CA ALA A 667 -17.08 -4.69 26.85
C ALA A 667 -16.35 -4.04 28.04
N THR A 668 -15.07 -4.35 28.21
CA THR A 668 -14.18 -3.52 29.03
C THR A 668 -13.70 -2.40 28.14
N THR A 669 -14.35 -1.25 28.22
CA THR A 669 -13.89 -0.02 27.58
C THR A 669 -12.66 0.47 28.35
N LEU A 670 -11.51 0.52 27.68
CA LEU A 670 -10.34 1.23 28.17
C LEU A 670 -10.47 2.68 27.70
N THR A 671 -10.77 3.58 28.64
CA THR A 671 -10.78 5.02 28.40
C THR A 671 -9.61 5.63 29.14
N ALA A 672 -8.81 6.44 28.46
CA ALA A 672 -7.79 7.27 29.06
C ALA A 672 -7.93 8.69 28.52
N ASP A 673 -8.12 9.67 29.40
CA ASP A 673 -8.02 11.08 29.05
C ASP A 673 -6.53 11.45 29.09
N ILE A 674 -5.91 11.54 27.93
CA ILE A 674 -4.48 11.89 27.82
C ILE A 674 -4.32 13.39 27.94
N ILE A 675 -3.69 13.84 29.04
CA ILE A 675 -3.35 15.23 29.25
C ILE A 675 -2.09 15.56 28.41
N PRO A 676 -2.15 16.53 27.48
CA PRO A 676 -0.98 16.93 26.70
C PRO A 676 0.15 17.44 27.60
N ALA A 677 1.40 17.28 27.16
CA ALA A 677 2.56 17.70 27.94
C ALA A 677 2.52 19.18 28.33
N ILE A 678 2.05 20.04 27.41
CA ILE A 678 1.90 21.48 27.61
C ILE A 678 0.46 21.86 27.27
N SER A 679 -0.28 22.38 28.25
CA SER A 679 -1.61 22.96 28.05
C SER A 679 -1.85 24.03 29.10
N MET A 680 -2.59 25.08 28.73
CA MET A 680 -2.84 26.21 29.61
C MET A 680 -4.20 26.82 29.31
N THR A 681 -4.86 27.33 30.35
CA THR A 681 -6.07 28.13 30.23
C THR A 681 -5.93 29.44 31.00
N VAL A 682 -6.63 30.48 30.55
CA VAL A 682 -6.68 31.78 31.23
C VAL A 682 -8.14 32.07 31.54
N PRO A 683 -8.67 31.64 32.71
CA PRO A 683 -10.07 31.82 33.07
C PRO A 683 -10.44 33.30 33.24
N THR A 684 -9.48 34.19 33.50
CA THR A 684 -9.73 35.63 33.58
C THR A 684 -9.98 36.21 32.19
N THR A 685 -11.24 36.33 31.80
CA THR A 685 -11.62 36.84 30.46
C THR A 685 -11.66 38.37 30.35
N THR A 686 -11.65 39.10 31.47
CA THR A 686 -11.74 40.58 31.47
C THR A 686 -11.17 41.17 32.75
N VAL A 687 -10.42 42.27 32.63
CA VAL A 687 -9.88 43.04 33.76
C VAL A 687 -10.25 44.52 33.59
N ASP A 688 -10.88 45.12 34.61
CA ASP A 688 -11.21 46.54 34.64
C ASP A 688 -10.34 47.28 35.67
N PHE A 689 -9.49 48.19 35.22
CA PHE A 689 -8.64 49.02 36.08
C PHE A 689 -9.35 50.26 36.62
N GLY A 690 -10.60 50.50 36.22
CA GLY A 690 -11.41 51.64 36.62
C GLY A 690 -10.88 52.96 36.06
N LYS A 691 -11.16 54.06 36.78
CA LYS A 691 -10.69 55.41 36.40
C LYS A 691 -9.36 55.70 37.07
N VAL A 692 -8.30 55.84 36.27
CA VAL A 692 -6.94 56.15 36.73
C VAL A 692 -6.48 57.46 36.09
N GLY A 693 -5.91 58.37 36.88
CA GLY A 693 -5.40 59.64 36.37
C GLY A 693 -4.05 59.49 35.66
N ALA A 694 -3.76 60.40 34.72
CA ALA A 694 -2.44 60.50 34.11
C ALA A 694 -1.36 60.73 35.19
N GLY A 695 -0.23 60.01 35.08
CA GLY A 695 0.85 60.02 36.07
C GLY A 695 0.56 59.21 37.35
N MET A 696 -0.60 58.54 37.45
CA MET A 696 -0.98 57.73 38.62
C MET A 696 -0.82 56.22 38.36
N THR A 697 -0.77 55.45 39.45
CA THR A 697 -0.80 53.99 39.42
C THR A 697 -2.20 53.49 39.78
N SER A 698 -2.73 52.50 39.06
CA SER A 698 -4.01 51.87 39.40
C SER A 698 -3.90 51.01 40.67
N ALA A 699 -5.04 50.59 41.20
CA ALA A 699 -5.05 49.45 42.12
C ALA A 699 -4.62 48.16 41.38
N ASN A 700 -4.11 47.19 42.14
CA ASN A 700 -3.81 45.86 41.60
C ASN A 700 -5.09 45.12 41.28
N GLN A 701 -5.09 44.48 40.11
CA GLN A 701 -6.02 43.44 39.70
C GLN A 701 -5.27 42.11 39.60
N VAL A 702 -6.00 41.02 39.37
CA VAL A 702 -5.43 39.67 39.27
C VAL A 702 -5.85 39.05 37.94
N ILE A 703 -4.88 38.47 37.23
CA ILE A 703 -5.11 37.56 36.10
C ILE A 703 -4.66 36.18 36.54
N THR A 704 -5.58 35.22 36.55
CA THR A 704 -5.28 33.83 36.86
C THR A 704 -4.97 33.09 35.57
N VAL A 705 -3.84 32.40 35.55
CA VAL A 705 -3.40 31.49 34.49
C VAL A 705 -3.30 30.10 35.09
N VAL A 706 -3.80 29.09 34.38
CA VAL A 706 -3.85 27.71 34.87
C VAL A 706 -3.05 26.82 33.94
N ASN A 707 -1.97 26.21 34.45
CA ASN A 707 -1.31 25.12 33.74
C ASN A 707 -2.21 23.88 33.85
N THR A 708 -2.62 23.39 32.68
CA THR A 708 -3.46 22.19 32.51
C THR A 708 -2.73 21.04 31.83
N GLY A 709 -1.41 21.19 31.63
CA GLY A 709 -0.55 20.19 31.02
C GLY A 709 0.10 19.26 32.04
N ALA A 710 0.62 18.14 31.54
CA ALA A 710 1.33 17.15 32.34
C ALA A 710 2.77 17.56 32.74
N SER A 711 3.31 18.65 32.18
CA SER A 711 4.65 19.17 32.46
C SER A 711 4.62 20.64 32.89
N SER A 712 5.67 21.07 33.60
CA SER A 712 5.89 22.50 33.88
C SER A 712 5.98 23.28 32.58
N ALA A 713 5.33 24.44 32.52
CA ALA A 713 5.31 25.28 31.34
C ALA A 713 5.87 26.67 31.65
N LYS A 714 6.71 27.18 30.74
CA LYS A 714 7.16 28.57 30.79
C LYS A 714 6.11 29.45 30.13
N VAL A 715 5.52 30.34 30.90
CA VAL A 715 4.46 31.26 30.44
C VAL A 715 5.02 32.66 30.24
N SER A 716 4.86 33.16 29.03
CA SER A 716 5.16 34.54 28.65
C SER A 716 3.87 35.28 28.25
N ALA A 717 3.93 36.61 28.17
CA ALA A 717 2.79 37.44 27.81
C ALA A 717 3.17 38.47 26.73
N MET A 718 2.24 38.72 25.80
CA MET A 718 2.37 39.78 24.80
C MET A 718 1.03 40.45 24.49
N MET A 719 1.06 41.68 23.99
CA MET A 719 -0.15 42.35 23.52
C MET A 719 -0.55 41.81 22.13
N LEU A 720 -1.80 41.40 21.96
CA LEU A 720 -2.41 41.12 20.65
C LEU A 720 -3.02 42.37 20.03
N ASP A 721 -3.64 43.21 20.85
CA ASP A 721 -4.21 44.49 20.42
C ASP A 721 -3.95 45.52 21.52
N ASP A 722 -3.48 46.69 21.13
CA ASP A 722 -3.11 47.77 22.04
C ASP A 722 -3.33 49.13 21.37
N ALA A 723 -4.55 49.64 21.51
CA ALA A 723 -4.93 50.92 20.92
C ALA A 723 -4.01 52.04 21.42
N GLY A 724 -3.18 52.58 20.51
CA GLY A 724 -2.25 53.67 20.81
C GLY A 724 -1.02 53.25 21.63
N CYS A 725 -0.69 51.94 21.68
CA CYS A 725 0.45 51.40 22.44
C CYS A 725 0.41 51.70 23.96
N PHE A 726 -0.78 51.98 24.49
CA PHE A 726 -0.96 52.41 25.86
C PHE A 726 -0.61 51.31 26.86
N TYR A 727 -1.12 50.08 26.65
CA TYR A 727 -0.91 48.97 27.58
C TYR A 727 0.52 48.44 27.53
N ASN A 728 1.18 48.45 26.36
CA ASN A 728 2.58 48.05 26.24
C ASN A 728 3.51 48.96 27.08
N GLU A 729 3.20 50.26 27.19
CA GLU A 729 3.95 51.20 28.04
C GLU A 729 3.49 51.15 29.52
N SER A 730 2.19 51.01 29.78
CA SER A 730 1.59 51.24 31.10
C SER A 730 1.32 49.98 31.93
N LEU A 731 1.05 48.83 31.30
CA LEU A 731 0.68 47.60 32.00
C LEU A 731 1.88 46.97 32.68
N ARG A 732 1.67 46.54 33.93
CA ARG A 732 2.64 45.77 34.69
C ARG A 732 2.06 44.40 35.03
N LEU A 733 2.89 43.37 34.88
CA LEU A 733 2.60 41.99 35.27
C LEU A 733 3.65 41.58 36.31
N ASN A 734 3.22 41.30 37.54
CA ASN A 734 4.08 41.12 38.72
C ASN A 734 5.11 42.26 38.89
N GLY A 735 4.72 43.49 38.53
CA GLY A 735 5.57 44.69 38.58
C GLY A 735 6.52 44.90 37.40
N GLY A 736 6.69 43.91 36.51
CA GLY A 736 7.49 44.00 35.28
C GLY A 736 6.69 44.50 34.08
N THR A 737 7.37 44.91 33.00
CA THR A 737 6.71 45.22 31.71
C THR A 737 6.16 43.95 31.07
N ILE A 738 5.12 44.07 30.25
CA ILE A 738 4.52 42.90 29.59
C ILE A 738 5.52 42.11 28.74
N GLY A 739 6.30 42.77 27.87
CA GLY A 739 7.30 42.09 27.03
C GLY A 739 8.47 41.46 27.81
N GLY A 740 8.60 41.74 29.11
CA GLY A 740 9.58 41.11 30.00
C GLY A 740 8.96 40.06 30.94
N PHE A 741 7.65 39.81 30.86
CA PHE A 741 6.98 38.85 31.73
C PHE A 741 7.31 37.42 31.31
N SER A 742 7.83 36.64 32.24
CA SER A 742 8.08 35.22 32.10
C SER A 742 7.99 34.57 33.48
N SER A 743 7.14 33.55 33.62
CA SER A 743 7.01 32.75 34.84
C SER A 743 6.97 31.27 34.48
N VAL A 744 7.57 30.42 35.30
CA VAL A 744 7.42 28.96 35.18
C VAL A 744 6.25 28.54 36.06
N LEU A 745 5.24 27.90 35.45
CA LEU A 745 4.10 27.32 36.14
C LEU A 745 4.32 25.80 36.23
N PRO A 746 4.56 25.26 37.43
CA PRO A 746 4.66 23.81 37.64
C PRO A 746 3.44 23.04 37.11
N SER A 747 3.62 21.78 36.75
CA SER A 747 2.51 20.84 36.62
C SER A 747 2.06 20.35 37.99
N ASP A 748 0.76 20.29 38.23
CA ASP A 748 0.19 19.48 39.31
C ASP A 748 -0.23 18.13 38.75
N THR A 749 0.46 17.04 39.13
CA THR A 749 0.15 15.70 38.61
C THR A 749 -1.03 15.03 39.33
N SER A 750 -1.60 15.68 40.35
CA SER A 750 -2.72 15.13 41.10
C SER A 750 -4.07 15.38 40.42
N ASP A 751 -4.25 16.54 39.79
CA ASP A 751 -5.47 16.91 39.07
C ASP A 751 -5.22 17.67 37.76
N PHE A 752 -3.94 17.88 37.38
CA PHE A 752 -3.53 18.66 36.21
C PHE A 752 -4.07 20.09 36.22
N ILE A 753 -4.19 20.69 37.42
CA ILE A 753 -4.63 22.07 37.57
C ILE A 753 -3.65 22.79 38.51
N TYR A 754 -2.78 23.61 37.92
CA TYR A 754 -1.94 24.52 38.70
C TYR A 754 -2.31 25.98 38.41
N GLU A 755 -3.02 26.60 39.35
CA GLU A 755 -3.42 28.01 39.26
C GLU A 755 -2.27 28.95 39.68
N TYR A 756 -2.03 29.97 38.86
CA TYR A 756 -1.03 31.00 39.11
C TYR A 756 -1.63 32.39 38.91
N ASP A 757 -1.66 33.17 39.99
CA ASP A 757 -2.17 34.53 39.99
C ASP A 757 -1.08 35.53 39.65
N ILE A 758 -1.32 36.29 38.58
CA ILE A 758 -0.48 37.39 38.14
C ILE A 758 -1.09 38.69 38.66
N LEU A 759 -0.34 39.39 39.52
CA LEU A 759 -0.72 40.73 39.96
C LEU A 759 -0.50 41.71 38.81
N THR A 760 -1.57 42.38 38.38
CA THR A 760 -1.52 43.33 37.27
C THR A 760 -1.99 44.71 37.68
N ASN A 761 -1.31 45.76 37.23
CA ASN A 761 -1.68 47.15 37.47
C ASN A 761 -1.20 48.05 36.33
N LEU A 762 -1.76 49.26 36.24
CA LEU A 762 -1.33 50.28 35.30
C LEU A 762 -0.43 51.31 35.99
N VAL A 763 0.62 51.73 35.31
CA VAL A 763 1.38 52.95 35.57
C VAL A 763 1.09 53.89 34.41
N VAL A 764 0.15 54.82 34.59
CA VAL A 764 -0.43 55.60 33.49
C VAL A 764 0.51 56.73 33.07
N PRO A 765 0.95 56.81 31.80
CA PRO A 765 1.79 57.90 31.32
C PRO A 765 1.11 59.26 31.42
N ASP A 766 1.89 60.34 31.57
CA ASP A 766 1.37 61.71 31.70
C ASP A 766 0.61 62.19 30.45
N TRP A 767 0.89 61.58 29.29
CA TRP A 767 0.25 61.92 28.02
C TRP A 767 -1.13 61.27 27.84
N ALA A 768 -1.45 60.26 28.65
CA ALA A 768 -2.63 59.42 28.41
C ALA A 768 -3.94 60.16 28.73
N GLY A 769 -4.89 60.11 27.80
CA GLY A 769 -6.26 60.56 28.03
C GLY A 769 -7.26 59.89 27.09
N GLY A 770 -8.39 59.41 27.62
CA GLY A 770 -9.41 58.69 26.85
C GLY A 770 -9.73 57.32 27.45
N LYS A 771 -10.40 56.48 26.66
CA LYS A 771 -10.63 55.06 26.97
C LYS A 771 -9.69 54.23 26.09
N TYR A 772 -9.00 53.29 26.69
CA TYR A 772 -8.15 52.32 26.00
C TYR A 772 -8.75 50.95 26.17
N ASP A 773 -8.70 50.15 25.11
CA ASP A 773 -9.05 48.74 25.10
C ASP A 773 -7.81 47.99 24.57
N GLY A 774 -7.55 46.78 25.07
CA GLY A 774 -6.40 45.98 24.68
C GLY A 774 -6.57 44.52 25.06
N THR A 775 -5.86 43.64 24.36
CA THR A 775 -5.93 42.18 24.53
C THR A 775 -4.53 41.64 24.82
N ILE A 776 -4.40 40.86 25.89
CA ILE A 776 -3.16 40.16 26.25
C ILE A 776 -3.28 38.71 25.80
N LEU A 777 -2.24 38.18 25.17
CA LEU A 777 -2.06 36.75 24.93
C LEU A 777 -0.99 36.21 25.86
N PHE A 778 -1.33 35.12 26.54
CA PHE A 778 -0.37 34.30 27.26
C PHE A 778 0.03 33.11 26.39
N VAL A 779 1.32 32.84 26.30
CA VAL A 779 1.88 31.72 25.51
C VAL A 779 2.61 30.79 26.48
N ALA A 780 2.35 29.49 26.35
CA ALA A 780 3.02 28.44 27.11
C ALA A 780 3.99 27.69 26.20
N GLU A 781 5.23 27.54 26.64
CA GLU A 781 6.30 26.82 25.94
C GLU A 781 6.91 25.74 26.84
N SER A 782 7.53 24.73 26.24
CA SER A 782 8.24 23.68 26.96
C SER A 782 9.43 24.29 27.71
N GLU A 783 9.64 23.85 28.95
CA GLU A 783 10.94 24.01 29.59
C GLU A 783 11.85 22.91 29.01
N SER A 784 12.64 23.23 27.96
CA SER A 784 13.64 22.32 27.39
C SER A 784 14.75 21.99 28.38
#